data_AF-A0A6P0WXE4-F1
#
_entry.id   AF-A0A6P0WXE4-F1
#
_cell.length_a   1.000
_cell.length_b   1.000
_cell.length_c   1.000
_cell.angle_alpha   90.00
_cell.angle_beta   90.00
_cell.angle_gamma   90.00
#
_symmetry.space_group_name_H-M   'P 1'
#
loop_
_entity.id
_entity.type
_entity.pdbx_description
1 polymer ?
#
loop_
_entity_poly.entity_id
_entity_poly.type
_entity_poly.pdbx_seq_one_letter_code
_entity_poly.pdbx_strand_id
1 'polypeptide(L)'
;CRELTANGGNRAFLDYRIGPPGGRFFTAEIPRRTTIQVYAEVGETLNLGSSAIGFGAGAINVTDPDGVQIANPCGAGEGTINNRAEEVAGPGAGGYIPCDVPVNETGIWTVEFVSPDSACPNANPNPDDIGVGVNWVQTDDDCFIAAWDVTVLDGVVRQPGRAYATYLPLNLGANNVELNSVAYIQTKRGDLFRVGLNGIDPFGFIFFANNKGFTDAVGEPLFESVLEADAVFHRPDEADIGDEDITHKIFFNPPSGDLPPESTVAAFGNTFLKPPTPDEPEVSTLTFTGFDGTPGNADPTRGGNFSFTTNEAGRYLITVDVNRDGVLGNANDVVLRGRAVVGTNTVFWDGTDGNGNQLPAGETAYNASFSMIIGDVHFPFLDPENHDDGLIIERVINDNNGGVTPVAMDPGFVYFNDSNLGGGEAVLGVDSLPDGAHDFAPGFGDIKGIDTWTSLVRPDLLVGLIKINKADLTIQKDVNAPSFQAGSPITYTLTVGSLTNDQANPALIPPDTFTDIEGATVTDNIPDTITNVTWTCAPVDAATAACGAASGSGNDISLTVDLDVGAEAIITINGTISPLAAGGDLSNTATIDPPPDTFDPTRGVTDPDPNNNTSTQTITIIPGPIQPVGIKSSKLLIDADGDEQPTPGDTLEYTVIYRNNDGTRNVTEFLARDTIDTSLVTFVPGSYTFAAANGAVVTANPTFNGSTDNNLTNPTNLGTLPPGGSEITMTYQVTINSDVPVGTEIMNQAVATSTGGTLENVVTDASAGTGDITQIPDDGVDTGNLPDTGDDEPTIVIVGGDPTDPTDPTDPEPTNLVLVKRITNAEREGVPIPGINLGTFVDDPNDTNDNLPGWSGLSTGAPVGVSQLDEPLASGDVVEYTIYFLAEGGTVLENVRLCDPIPDGTVFVPNGFAGNSGIALNMNGTTSNITNAADADQGQFFSPLAPVDSPPCPNSSEPQGAVLVNLGSIVPISPSNVGFVRFRIRIE
;
A
#
# COMPACT_ATOMS: atom_id res chain seq x y z
N CYS A 1 0.02 -61.47 -29.57
CA CYS A 1 -0.90 -61.23 -30.71
C CYS A 1 -2.39 -61.08 -30.38
N ARG A 2 -2.99 -61.92 -29.53
CA ARG A 2 -4.46 -61.92 -29.33
C ARG A 2 -5.04 -60.52 -29.08
N GLU A 3 -4.43 -59.75 -28.18
CA GLU A 3 -4.87 -58.40 -27.81
C GLU A 3 -4.78 -57.40 -28.97
N LEU A 4 -3.68 -57.43 -29.75
CA LEU A 4 -3.52 -56.58 -30.95
C LEU A 4 -4.61 -56.87 -32.00
N THR A 5 -5.12 -58.10 -32.07
CA THR A 5 -6.12 -58.52 -33.06
C THR A 5 -7.57 -58.44 -32.58
N ALA A 6 -7.80 -58.01 -31.33
CA ALA A 6 -9.11 -58.14 -30.68
C ALA A 6 -10.21 -57.25 -31.28
N ASN A 7 -9.82 -56.17 -31.96
CA ASN A 7 -10.72 -55.12 -32.43
C ASN A 7 -10.95 -55.12 -33.96
N GLY A 8 -10.59 -56.21 -34.66
CA GLY A 8 -10.82 -56.33 -36.10
C GLY A 8 -9.64 -55.90 -36.97
N GLY A 9 -9.89 -55.66 -38.26
CA GLY A 9 -8.88 -55.31 -39.26
C GLY A 9 -8.03 -56.49 -39.76
N ASN A 10 -6.79 -56.18 -40.10
CA ASN A 10 -5.76 -57.07 -40.61
C ASN A 10 -4.73 -57.43 -39.53
N ARG A 11 -4.04 -58.55 -39.73
CA ARG A 11 -3.01 -59.02 -38.81
C ARG A 11 -1.75 -58.17 -38.96
N ALA A 12 -1.30 -57.62 -37.84
CA ALA A 12 0.06 -57.14 -37.71
C ALA A 12 1.02 -58.28 -37.34
N PHE A 13 2.03 -58.51 -38.18
CA PHE A 13 3.12 -59.45 -37.95
C PHE A 13 4.27 -58.72 -37.25
N LEU A 14 4.93 -59.37 -36.27
CA LEU A 14 6.12 -58.77 -35.64
C LEU A 14 7.32 -58.90 -36.57
N ASP A 15 8.08 -57.82 -36.74
CA ASP A 15 9.38 -57.90 -37.37
C ASP A 15 10.48 -58.27 -36.36
N TYR A 16 11.38 -59.15 -36.81
CA TYR A 16 12.66 -59.40 -36.15
C TYR A 16 13.75 -59.60 -37.20
N ARG A 17 14.49 -58.54 -37.49
CA ARG A 17 15.50 -58.52 -38.57
C ARG A 17 16.87 -58.11 -38.03
N ILE A 18 17.90 -58.89 -38.35
CA ILE A 18 19.29 -58.66 -37.97
C ILE A 18 20.12 -58.38 -39.22
N GLY A 19 20.64 -57.17 -39.33
CA GLY A 19 21.47 -56.74 -40.45
C GLY A 19 22.18 -55.42 -40.16
N PRO A 20 22.94 -54.89 -41.14
CA PRO A 20 23.61 -53.59 -41.02
C PRO A 20 22.59 -52.44 -40.90
N PRO A 21 22.99 -51.29 -40.31
CA PRO A 21 22.17 -50.08 -40.25
C PRO A 21 21.60 -49.64 -41.61
N GLY A 22 20.34 -49.22 -41.62
CA GLY A 22 19.62 -48.71 -42.79
C GLY A 22 18.90 -49.77 -43.63
N GLY A 23 18.06 -49.30 -44.56
CA GLY A 23 17.23 -50.14 -45.43
C GLY A 23 16.24 -50.99 -44.64
N ARG A 24 15.92 -52.20 -45.12
CA ARG A 24 14.89 -53.07 -44.52
C ARG A 24 15.12 -53.53 -43.07
N PHE A 25 16.26 -53.20 -42.45
CA PHE A 25 16.60 -53.60 -41.08
C PHE A 25 16.29 -52.50 -40.05
N PHE A 26 16.11 -51.26 -40.48
CA PHE A 26 15.90 -50.09 -39.64
C PHE A 26 14.88 -49.14 -40.28
N THR A 27 14.10 -48.44 -39.47
CA THR A 27 13.25 -47.32 -39.93
C THR A 27 13.60 -46.13 -39.04
N ALA A 28 13.98 -44.99 -39.64
CA ALA A 28 14.57 -43.84 -38.92
C ALA A 28 15.57 -44.23 -37.81
N GLU A 29 16.57 -45.06 -38.14
CA GLU A 29 17.59 -45.57 -37.19
C GLU A 29 17.10 -46.47 -36.04
N ILE A 30 15.80 -46.75 -35.93
CA ILE A 30 15.27 -47.75 -34.99
C ILE A 30 15.40 -49.15 -35.60
N PRO A 31 16.02 -50.13 -34.92
CA PRO A 31 16.08 -51.51 -35.40
C PRO A 31 14.68 -52.13 -35.52
N ARG A 32 14.38 -52.80 -36.64
CA ARG A 32 13.15 -53.59 -36.81
C ARG A 32 13.25 -54.93 -36.07
N ARG A 33 13.32 -54.85 -34.74
CA ARG A 33 13.47 -55.97 -33.80
C ARG A 33 12.56 -55.75 -32.60
N THR A 34 11.44 -56.47 -32.56
CA THR A 34 10.52 -56.35 -31.43
C THR A 34 11.13 -56.97 -30.17
N THR A 35 11.10 -56.24 -29.06
CA THR A 35 11.36 -56.77 -27.72
C THR A 35 10.13 -56.54 -26.86
N ILE A 36 9.70 -57.57 -26.12
CA ILE A 36 8.57 -57.48 -25.20
C ILE A 36 9.12 -57.54 -23.78
N GLN A 37 8.85 -56.52 -22.98
CA GLN A 37 9.17 -56.50 -21.57
C GLN A 37 8.00 -57.04 -20.75
N VAL A 38 8.29 -57.81 -19.71
CA VAL A 38 7.28 -58.37 -18.81
C VAL A 38 7.72 -58.29 -17.36
N TYR A 39 6.91 -57.64 -16.52
CA TYR A 39 7.13 -57.66 -15.08
C TYR A 39 6.63 -58.98 -14.49
N ALA A 40 7.47 -59.63 -13.69
CA ALA A 40 7.11 -60.85 -12.99
C ALA A 40 7.80 -60.97 -11.63
N GLU A 41 7.18 -61.69 -10.72
CA GLU A 41 7.61 -61.85 -9.34
C GLU A 41 8.11 -63.28 -9.06
N VAL A 42 9.05 -63.41 -8.12
CA VAL A 42 9.58 -64.73 -7.72
C VAL A 42 8.45 -65.69 -7.36
N GLY A 43 8.45 -66.87 -7.99
CA GLY A 43 7.45 -67.92 -7.79
C GLY A 43 6.37 -67.98 -8.88
N GLU A 44 6.30 -66.96 -9.74
CA GLU A 44 5.47 -66.98 -10.94
C GLU A 44 6.13 -67.77 -12.09
N THR A 45 5.39 -67.97 -13.17
CA THR A 45 5.88 -68.62 -14.39
C THR A 45 5.52 -67.78 -15.62
N LEU A 46 6.48 -67.56 -16.51
CA LEU A 46 6.21 -67.02 -17.84
C LEU A 46 5.87 -68.16 -18.79
N ASN A 47 4.70 -68.09 -19.41
CA ASN A 47 4.25 -69.00 -20.46
C ASN A 47 4.44 -68.31 -21.81
N LEU A 48 5.41 -68.80 -22.59
CA LEU A 48 5.82 -68.17 -23.84
C LEU A 48 5.44 -69.04 -25.04
N GLY A 49 5.05 -68.40 -26.14
CA GLY A 49 4.76 -69.07 -27.40
C GLY A 49 5.06 -68.23 -28.62
N SER A 50 5.44 -68.87 -29.72
CA SER A 50 5.67 -68.23 -31.02
C SER A 50 5.33 -69.18 -32.16
N SER A 51 4.81 -68.63 -33.26
CA SER A 51 4.63 -69.36 -34.52
C SER A 51 5.94 -69.78 -35.17
N ALA A 52 7.06 -69.12 -34.83
CA ALA A 52 8.37 -69.37 -35.41
C ALA A 52 9.07 -70.61 -34.82
N ILE A 53 8.67 -71.09 -33.64
CA ILE A 53 9.30 -72.27 -33.03
C ILE A 53 9.09 -73.51 -33.91
N GLY A 54 10.19 -74.07 -34.40
CA GLY A 54 10.19 -75.24 -35.28
C GLY A 54 10.37 -74.92 -36.76
N PHE A 55 10.49 -73.64 -37.13
CA PHE A 55 10.78 -73.17 -38.48
C PHE A 55 12.11 -72.41 -38.52
N GLY A 56 12.98 -72.73 -39.48
CA GLY A 56 14.26 -72.05 -39.70
C GLY A 56 15.10 -71.92 -38.42
N ALA A 57 15.53 -70.70 -38.13
CA ALA A 57 16.22 -70.29 -36.91
C ALA A 57 15.27 -69.71 -35.83
N GLY A 58 13.96 -69.88 -35.99
CA GLY A 58 12.95 -69.33 -35.11
C GLY A 58 13.10 -69.82 -33.67
N ALA A 59 13.13 -68.87 -32.73
CA ALA A 59 13.45 -69.10 -31.33
C ALA A 59 12.76 -68.07 -30.42
N ILE A 60 12.72 -68.35 -29.13
CA ILE A 60 12.35 -67.38 -28.08
C ILE A 60 13.58 -67.20 -27.20
N ASN A 61 14.08 -65.98 -27.03
CA ASN A 61 15.13 -65.69 -26.06
C ASN A 61 14.55 -64.90 -24.90
N VAL A 62 14.98 -65.22 -23.69
CA VAL A 62 14.49 -64.57 -22.48
C VAL A 62 15.68 -64.09 -21.68
N THR A 63 15.72 -62.81 -21.33
CA THR A 63 16.77 -62.22 -20.48
C THR A 63 16.16 -61.83 -19.15
N ASP A 64 16.76 -62.29 -18.06
CA ASP A 64 16.33 -61.96 -16.70
C ASP A 64 16.74 -60.51 -16.30
N PRO A 65 16.25 -59.97 -15.17
CA PRO A 65 16.57 -58.61 -14.74
C PRO A 65 18.07 -58.35 -14.53
N ASP A 66 18.85 -59.36 -14.12
CA ASP A 66 20.31 -59.32 -13.97
C ASP A 66 21.09 -59.39 -15.31
N GLY A 67 20.41 -59.64 -16.42
CA GLY A 67 20.99 -59.68 -17.76
C GLY A 67 21.48 -61.06 -18.21
N VAL A 68 21.11 -62.13 -17.50
CA VAL A 68 21.38 -63.50 -17.91
C VAL A 68 20.35 -63.94 -18.94
N GLN A 69 20.82 -64.25 -20.16
CA GLN A 69 19.98 -64.72 -21.24
C GLN A 69 19.82 -66.25 -21.21
N ILE A 70 18.57 -66.70 -21.26
CA ILE A 70 18.13 -68.06 -21.52
C ILE A 70 17.75 -68.15 -23.00
N ALA A 71 18.66 -68.68 -23.81
CA ALA A 71 18.41 -68.90 -25.23
C ALA A 71 17.52 -70.12 -25.45
N ASN A 72 16.38 -69.92 -26.11
CA ASN A 72 15.37 -70.94 -26.40
C ASN A 72 15.00 -71.82 -25.18
N PRO A 73 14.19 -71.30 -24.23
CA PRO A 73 13.84 -72.05 -23.01
C PRO A 73 12.89 -73.22 -23.25
N CYS A 74 12.44 -73.43 -24.49
CA CYS A 74 11.37 -74.37 -24.84
C CYS A 74 11.86 -75.83 -24.90
N GLY A 75 11.10 -76.75 -24.32
CA GLY A 75 11.26 -78.18 -24.53
C GLY A 75 10.80 -78.65 -25.92
N ALA A 76 10.99 -79.94 -26.22
CA ALA A 76 10.58 -80.50 -27.51
C ALA A 76 9.06 -80.48 -27.68
N GLY A 77 8.56 -79.71 -28.65
CA GLY A 77 7.13 -79.55 -28.93
C GLY A 77 6.43 -78.50 -28.05
N GLU A 78 7.19 -77.78 -27.23
CA GLU A 78 6.72 -76.64 -26.44
C GLU A 78 6.97 -75.34 -27.21
N GLY A 79 6.17 -74.31 -26.95
CA GLY A 79 6.32 -72.97 -27.51
C GLY A 79 5.71 -72.76 -28.89
N THR A 80 5.47 -73.81 -29.68
CA THR A 80 4.90 -73.64 -31.02
C THR A 80 3.43 -73.30 -30.97
N ILE A 81 3.07 -72.12 -31.46
CA ILE A 81 1.69 -71.78 -31.82
C ILE A 81 1.50 -72.26 -33.25
N ASN A 82 0.56 -73.17 -33.53
CA ASN A 82 0.44 -73.79 -34.85
C ASN A 82 -0.55 -73.08 -35.79
N ASN A 83 -1.52 -72.37 -35.22
CA ASN A 83 -2.63 -71.80 -35.96
C ASN A 83 -3.38 -70.74 -35.13
N ARG A 84 -4.33 -70.08 -35.78
CA ARG A 84 -5.19 -69.06 -35.15
C ARG A 84 -6.02 -69.59 -33.98
N ALA A 85 -6.49 -70.84 -34.02
CA ALA A 85 -7.30 -71.37 -32.93
C ALA A 85 -6.49 -71.50 -31.63
N GLU A 86 -5.23 -71.95 -31.73
CA GLU A 86 -4.31 -72.00 -30.60
C GLU A 86 -3.93 -70.61 -30.08
N GLU A 87 -3.70 -69.66 -30.97
CA GLU A 87 -3.44 -68.25 -30.63
C GLU A 87 -4.60 -67.62 -29.83
N VAL A 88 -5.86 -67.91 -30.20
CA VAL A 88 -7.04 -67.40 -29.46
C VAL A 88 -7.13 -68.05 -28.08
N ALA A 89 -6.91 -69.36 -27.99
CA ALA A 89 -6.98 -70.10 -26.72
C ALA A 89 -5.86 -69.71 -25.73
N GLY A 90 -4.68 -69.36 -26.25
CA GLY A 90 -3.48 -69.06 -25.45
C GLY A 90 -2.82 -70.32 -24.89
N PRO A 91 -1.98 -70.23 -23.86
CA PRO A 91 -1.29 -71.38 -23.30
C PRO A 91 -2.25 -72.33 -22.58
N GLY A 92 -2.09 -73.64 -22.79
CA GLY A 92 -2.77 -74.70 -22.06
C GLY A 92 -3.94 -75.35 -22.81
N ALA A 93 -5.05 -75.61 -22.10
CA ALA A 93 -6.14 -76.45 -22.61
C ALA A 93 -6.82 -75.85 -23.86
N GLY A 94 -6.78 -76.59 -24.97
CA GLY A 94 -7.36 -76.16 -26.25
C GLY A 94 -6.50 -75.17 -27.03
N GLY A 95 -5.33 -74.79 -26.49
CA GLY A 95 -4.34 -73.95 -27.15
C GLY A 95 -3.00 -74.65 -27.33
N TYR A 96 -1.91 -73.88 -27.28
CA TYR A 96 -0.56 -74.39 -27.46
C TYR A 96 0.07 -74.84 -26.13
N ILE A 97 1.09 -75.70 -26.20
CA ILE A 97 1.90 -76.08 -25.05
C ILE A 97 2.96 -74.99 -24.85
N PRO A 98 2.98 -74.23 -23.75
CA PRO A 98 3.91 -73.12 -23.58
C PRO A 98 5.34 -73.56 -23.27
N CYS A 99 6.30 -72.68 -23.53
CA CYS A 99 7.59 -72.73 -22.86
C CYS A 99 7.43 -72.17 -21.46
N ASP A 100 7.58 -73.01 -20.44
CA ASP A 100 7.49 -72.61 -19.04
C ASP A 100 8.83 -72.07 -18.56
N VAL A 101 8.90 -70.76 -18.30
CA VAL A 101 10.08 -70.13 -17.72
C VAL A 101 9.80 -69.79 -16.26
N PRO A 102 10.44 -70.47 -15.28
CA PRO A 102 10.25 -70.17 -13.87
C PRO A 102 10.88 -68.83 -13.51
N VAL A 103 10.12 -67.98 -12.84
CA VAL A 103 10.58 -66.66 -12.41
C VAL A 103 11.34 -66.82 -11.09
N ASN A 104 12.66 -66.71 -11.16
CA ASN A 104 13.56 -66.85 -10.01
C ASN A 104 14.01 -65.51 -9.42
N GLU A 105 13.68 -64.41 -10.10
CA GLU A 105 14.01 -63.05 -9.71
C GLU A 105 12.81 -62.15 -10.03
N THR A 106 12.44 -61.29 -9.06
CA THR A 106 11.42 -60.27 -9.27
C THR A 106 12.02 -59.13 -10.08
N GLY A 107 11.40 -58.80 -11.20
CA GLY A 107 11.83 -57.68 -12.03
C GLY A 107 11.20 -57.71 -13.42
N ILE A 108 11.78 -56.94 -14.34
CA ILE A 108 11.36 -56.91 -15.74
C ILE A 108 12.24 -57.86 -16.54
N TRP A 109 11.60 -58.87 -17.11
CA TRP A 109 12.19 -59.84 -18.01
C TRP A 109 12.00 -59.37 -19.46
N THR A 110 13.02 -59.53 -20.29
CA THR A 110 12.96 -59.19 -21.73
C THR A 110 12.77 -60.44 -22.56
N VAL A 111 11.72 -60.48 -23.37
CA VAL A 111 11.40 -61.58 -24.29
C VAL A 111 11.63 -61.13 -25.73
N GLU A 112 12.47 -61.86 -26.45
CA GLU A 112 12.72 -61.68 -27.87
C GLU A 112 12.14 -62.84 -28.67
N PHE A 113 11.30 -62.54 -29.65
CA PHE A 113 10.79 -63.51 -30.61
C PHE A 113 11.63 -63.44 -31.89
N VAL A 114 12.44 -64.47 -32.13
CA VAL A 114 13.32 -64.55 -33.29
C VAL A 114 12.55 -65.14 -34.47
N SER A 115 12.59 -64.45 -35.62
CA SER A 115 11.98 -64.92 -36.87
C SER A 115 12.71 -66.13 -37.46
N PRO A 116 12.04 -66.96 -38.29
CA PRO A 116 12.68 -68.11 -38.95
C PRO A 116 13.94 -67.76 -39.76
N ASP A 117 13.96 -66.61 -40.44
CA ASP A 117 15.16 -66.07 -41.11
C ASP A 117 15.40 -64.60 -40.75
N SER A 118 16.04 -64.38 -39.60
CA SER A 118 16.38 -63.04 -39.13
C SER A 118 17.39 -62.30 -40.02
N ALA A 119 18.20 -63.00 -40.83
CA ALA A 119 19.13 -62.34 -41.75
C ALA A 119 18.40 -61.68 -42.93
N CYS A 120 17.15 -62.09 -43.14
CA CYS A 120 16.22 -61.55 -44.10
C CYS A 120 16.85 -61.28 -45.48
N PRO A 121 17.36 -62.33 -46.17
CA PRO A 121 18.08 -62.19 -47.43
C PRO A 121 17.16 -61.83 -48.59
N ASN A 122 15.86 -62.16 -48.49
CA ASN A 122 14.86 -61.78 -49.48
C ASN A 122 14.70 -60.25 -49.52
N ALA A 123 14.73 -59.69 -50.73
CA ALA A 123 14.55 -58.26 -50.95
C ALA A 123 13.09 -57.81 -50.75
N ASN A 124 12.12 -58.72 -50.81
CA ASN A 124 10.69 -58.46 -50.58
C ASN A 124 10.10 -59.47 -49.57
N PRO A 125 10.44 -59.34 -48.27
CA PRO A 125 10.13 -60.33 -47.24
C PRO A 125 8.75 -60.13 -46.57
N ASN A 126 7.78 -59.60 -47.29
CA ASN A 126 6.53 -59.15 -46.70
C ASN A 126 5.54 -60.31 -46.49
N PRO A 127 4.81 -60.33 -45.36
CA PRO A 127 3.76 -61.32 -45.12
C PRO A 127 2.59 -61.15 -46.10
N ASP A 128 1.74 -62.18 -46.21
CA ASP A 128 0.45 -62.06 -46.90
C ASP A 128 -0.51 -61.16 -46.09
N ASP A 129 -1.30 -60.32 -46.78
CA ASP A 129 -2.32 -59.49 -46.17
C ASP A 129 -3.53 -60.31 -45.74
N ILE A 130 -3.64 -60.58 -44.43
CA ILE A 130 -4.72 -61.42 -43.90
C ILE A 130 -5.51 -60.72 -42.81
N GLY A 131 -6.84 -60.86 -42.86
CA GLY A 131 -7.74 -60.40 -41.80
C GLY A 131 -7.50 -61.14 -40.48
N VAL A 132 -7.76 -60.49 -39.33
CA VAL A 132 -7.49 -61.04 -37.99
C VAL A 132 -8.21 -62.36 -37.65
N GLY A 133 -9.30 -62.67 -38.35
CA GLY A 133 -10.05 -63.93 -38.21
C GLY A 133 -9.55 -65.08 -39.08
N VAL A 134 -8.59 -64.83 -39.97
CA VAL A 134 -8.06 -65.82 -40.92
C VAL A 134 -6.87 -66.55 -40.32
N ASN A 135 -6.70 -67.83 -40.69
CA ASN A 135 -5.53 -68.59 -40.28
C ASN A 135 -4.29 -68.13 -41.05
N TRP A 136 -3.16 -68.04 -40.35
CA TRP A 136 -1.86 -67.68 -40.90
C TRP A 136 -0.99 -68.92 -41.12
N VAL A 137 0.13 -68.73 -41.83
CA VAL A 137 1.17 -69.73 -42.08
C VAL A 137 2.52 -69.14 -41.71
N GLN A 138 3.40 -69.95 -41.14
CA GLN A 138 4.81 -69.63 -40.91
C GLN A 138 5.67 -70.60 -41.75
N THR A 139 6.73 -70.09 -42.38
CA THR A 139 7.71 -70.87 -43.17
C THR A 139 9.14 -70.62 -42.71
N ASP A 140 10.09 -71.43 -43.21
CA ASP A 140 11.51 -71.38 -42.81
C ASP A 140 12.23 -70.09 -43.26
N ASP A 141 11.70 -69.37 -44.24
CA ASP A 141 12.29 -68.19 -44.89
C ASP A 141 11.64 -66.85 -44.51
N ASP A 142 10.71 -66.87 -43.55
CA ASP A 142 10.02 -65.66 -43.08
C ASP A 142 10.93 -64.78 -42.21
N CYS A 143 10.89 -63.47 -42.43
CA CYS A 143 11.58 -62.48 -41.59
C CYS A 143 10.72 -61.92 -40.44
N PHE A 144 9.52 -62.47 -40.27
CA PHE A 144 8.49 -61.98 -39.37
C PHE A 144 7.88 -63.13 -38.56
N ILE A 145 7.14 -62.78 -37.52
CA ILE A 145 6.44 -63.73 -36.64
C ILE A 145 4.93 -63.53 -36.76
N ALA A 146 4.22 -64.59 -37.17
CA ALA A 146 2.78 -64.56 -37.38
C ALA A 146 1.94 -64.58 -36.09
N ALA A 147 2.41 -65.28 -35.05
CA ALA A 147 1.80 -65.29 -33.73
C ALA A 147 2.83 -65.36 -32.61
N TRP A 148 2.54 -64.68 -31.52
CA TRP A 148 3.34 -64.70 -30.29
C TRP A 148 2.45 -64.52 -29.07
N ASP A 149 2.91 -65.02 -27.93
CA ASP A 149 2.22 -64.94 -26.64
C ASP A 149 3.24 -64.86 -25.49
N VAL A 150 2.94 -63.96 -24.55
CA VAL A 150 3.63 -63.81 -23.26
C VAL A 150 2.53 -63.75 -22.21
N THR A 151 2.42 -64.81 -21.41
CA THR A 151 1.42 -64.90 -20.33
C THR A 151 2.13 -65.10 -18.99
N VAL A 152 1.85 -64.26 -18.00
CA VAL A 152 2.34 -64.43 -16.62
C VAL A 152 1.32 -65.25 -15.82
N LEU A 153 1.79 -66.28 -15.12
CA LEU A 153 0.97 -67.11 -14.22
C LEU A 153 1.46 -67.03 -12.78
N ASP A 154 0.56 -66.68 -11.85
CA ASP A 154 0.69 -66.98 -10.43
C ASP A 154 -0.04 -68.30 -10.14
N GLY A 155 0.72 -69.38 -10.05
CA GLY A 155 0.20 -70.75 -10.02
C GLY A 155 -0.57 -71.09 -11.30
N VAL A 156 -1.89 -70.89 -11.30
CA VAL A 156 -2.77 -71.12 -12.46
C VAL A 156 -3.55 -69.88 -12.88
N VAL A 157 -3.36 -68.76 -12.18
CA VAL A 157 -4.07 -67.50 -12.40
C VAL A 157 -3.26 -66.63 -13.35
N ARG A 158 -3.87 -66.18 -14.45
CA ARG A 158 -3.26 -65.25 -15.41
C ARG A 158 -3.20 -63.84 -14.82
N GLN A 159 -2.07 -63.17 -14.99
CA GLN A 159 -1.84 -61.78 -14.57
C GLN A 159 -1.76 -60.86 -15.82
N PRO A 160 -2.90 -60.36 -16.35
CA PRO A 160 -2.92 -59.46 -17.50
C PRO A 160 -2.31 -58.10 -17.14
N GLY A 161 -1.90 -57.32 -18.15
CA GLY A 161 -1.43 -55.94 -17.92
C GLY A 161 0.01 -55.83 -17.41
N ARG A 162 0.81 -56.89 -17.48
CA ARG A 162 2.23 -56.88 -17.09
C ARG A 162 3.23 -56.89 -18.24
N ALA A 163 2.76 -57.10 -19.47
CA ALA A 163 3.58 -57.10 -20.67
C ALA A 163 3.44 -55.78 -21.43
N TYR A 164 4.56 -55.20 -21.83
CA TYR A 164 4.64 -53.95 -22.60
C TYR A 164 5.79 -54.00 -23.62
N ALA A 165 5.82 -53.02 -24.51
CA ALA A 165 6.95 -52.74 -25.40
C ALA A 165 7.35 -51.27 -25.28
N THR A 166 8.60 -50.93 -25.62
CA THR A 166 9.03 -49.52 -25.77
C THR A 166 8.78 -48.99 -27.18
N TYR A 167 8.72 -49.88 -28.18
CA TYR A 167 8.29 -49.61 -29.55
C TYR A 167 7.83 -50.90 -30.23
N LEU A 168 7.03 -50.76 -31.28
CA LEU A 168 6.47 -51.89 -32.04
C LEU A 168 6.80 -51.76 -33.53
N PRO A 169 7.79 -52.52 -34.05
CA PRO A 169 8.02 -52.67 -35.47
C PRO A 169 7.10 -53.77 -36.04
N LEU A 170 6.13 -53.36 -36.85
CA LEU A 170 5.06 -54.22 -37.35
C LEU A 170 4.99 -54.20 -38.88
N ASN A 171 4.42 -55.25 -39.46
CA ASN A 171 4.23 -55.39 -40.90
C ASN A 171 2.85 -56.00 -41.20
N LEU A 172 2.08 -55.39 -42.11
CA LEU A 172 0.77 -55.90 -42.55
C LEU A 172 0.80 -56.58 -43.93
N GLY A 173 1.90 -56.47 -44.67
CA GLY A 173 2.11 -57.19 -45.92
C GLY A 173 1.71 -56.44 -47.20
N ALA A 174 0.82 -55.45 -47.11
CA ALA A 174 0.37 -54.64 -48.23
C ALA A 174 -0.13 -53.26 -47.75
N ASN A 175 -0.52 -52.40 -48.69
CA ASN A 175 -1.29 -51.17 -48.45
C ASN A 175 -2.79 -51.45 -48.72
N ASN A 176 -3.68 -50.59 -48.22
CA ASN A 176 -5.15 -50.74 -48.22
C ASN A 176 -5.67 -51.83 -47.27
N VAL A 177 -5.05 -51.93 -46.09
CA VAL A 177 -5.32 -52.91 -45.03
C VAL A 177 -5.39 -52.22 -43.67
N GLU A 178 -6.46 -52.42 -42.91
CA GLU A 178 -6.69 -51.63 -41.70
C GLU A 178 -6.15 -52.31 -40.44
N LEU A 179 -5.51 -51.57 -39.54
CA LEU A 179 -5.11 -52.01 -38.21
C LEU A 179 -5.98 -51.33 -37.14
N ASN A 180 -6.77 -52.14 -36.44
CA ASN A 180 -7.71 -51.65 -35.42
C ASN A 180 -7.24 -51.87 -33.97
N SER A 181 -5.95 -52.17 -33.75
CA SER A 181 -5.44 -52.49 -32.41
C SER A 181 -5.71 -51.39 -31.39
N VAL A 182 -5.82 -51.78 -30.12
CA VAL A 182 -5.84 -50.84 -28.99
C VAL A 182 -4.59 -51.08 -28.15
N ALA A 183 -3.90 -49.99 -27.82
CA ALA A 183 -2.75 -49.98 -26.94
C ALA A 183 -2.99 -49.06 -25.74
N TYR A 184 -2.23 -49.27 -24.67
CA TYR A 184 -2.28 -48.45 -23.46
C TYR A 184 -0.92 -47.83 -23.20
N ILE A 185 -0.82 -46.51 -23.31
CA ILE A 185 0.42 -45.77 -23.14
C ILE A 185 0.49 -45.29 -21.70
N GLN A 186 1.41 -45.86 -20.94
CA GLN A 186 1.71 -45.45 -19.57
C GLN A 186 2.91 -44.48 -19.59
N THR A 187 2.69 -43.26 -19.12
CA THR A 187 3.73 -42.23 -19.08
C THR A 187 4.55 -42.31 -17.80
N LYS A 188 5.74 -41.71 -17.82
CA LYS A 188 6.60 -41.56 -16.63
C LYS A 188 5.98 -40.65 -15.56
N ARG A 189 5.13 -39.70 -15.98
CA ARG A 189 4.35 -38.84 -15.08
C ARG A 189 3.26 -39.63 -14.34
N GLY A 190 2.85 -40.79 -14.86
CA GLY A 190 1.81 -41.63 -14.28
C GLY A 190 0.45 -41.52 -14.97
N ASP A 191 0.36 -40.73 -16.04
CA ASP A 191 -0.82 -40.68 -16.90
C ASP A 191 -0.96 -41.96 -17.75
N LEU A 192 -2.21 -42.34 -18.00
CA LEU A 192 -2.55 -43.50 -18.83
C LEU A 192 -3.46 -43.09 -19.99
N PHE A 193 -3.05 -43.46 -21.20
CA PHE A 193 -3.81 -43.20 -22.42
C PHE A 193 -4.20 -44.51 -23.09
N ARG A 194 -5.47 -44.64 -23.43
CA ARG A 194 -5.99 -45.70 -24.32
C ARG A 194 -5.93 -45.17 -25.75
N VAL A 195 -5.13 -45.82 -26.58
CA VAL A 195 -4.90 -45.43 -27.98
C VAL A 195 -5.53 -46.47 -28.88
N GLY A 196 -6.59 -46.09 -29.58
CA GLY A 196 -7.21 -46.86 -30.65
C GLY A 196 -6.60 -46.47 -31.99
N LEU A 197 -6.02 -47.46 -32.68
CA LEU A 197 -5.42 -47.25 -34.00
C LEU A 197 -6.44 -47.01 -35.11
N ASN A 198 -7.72 -47.34 -34.85
CA ASN A 198 -8.89 -46.87 -35.59
C ASN A 198 -8.69 -46.83 -37.12
N GLY A 199 -8.49 -47.99 -37.73
CA GLY A 199 -8.39 -48.12 -39.18
C GLY A 199 -7.09 -47.68 -39.82
N ILE A 200 -6.03 -47.32 -39.06
CA ILE A 200 -4.74 -46.94 -39.66
C ILE A 200 -4.26 -48.04 -40.63
N ASP A 201 -3.77 -47.65 -41.81
CA ASP A 201 -3.38 -48.58 -42.87
C ASP A 201 -1.90 -48.48 -43.20
N PRO A 202 -1.03 -49.03 -42.32
CA PRO A 202 0.40 -49.05 -42.54
C PRO A 202 0.86 -50.32 -43.27
N PHE A 203 1.95 -50.21 -44.02
CA PHE A 203 2.60 -51.38 -44.61
C PHE A 203 3.66 -51.97 -43.69
N GLY A 204 4.77 -51.25 -43.50
CA GLY A 204 5.89 -51.67 -42.67
C GLY A 204 6.34 -50.55 -41.74
N PHE A 205 5.67 -50.39 -40.60
CA PHE A 205 5.78 -49.20 -39.76
C PHE A 205 6.42 -49.47 -38.39
N ILE A 206 6.74 -48.38 -37.69
CA ILE A 206 7.08 -48.39 -36.27
C ILE A 206 6.15 -47.46 -35.51
N PHE A 207 5.60 -47.94 -34.40
CA PHE A 207 4.83 -47.15 -33.44
C PHE A 207 5.55 -47.09 -32.10
N PHE A 208 5.69 -45.88 -31.55
CA PHE A 208 6.19 -45.66 -30.20
C PHE A 208 5.52 -44.44 -29.56
N ALA A 209 5.84 -44.18 -28.28
CA ALA A 209 5.39 -42.98 -27.60
C ALA A 209 6.54 -42.40 -26.75
N ASN A 210 6.67 -41.08 -26.75
CA ASN A 210 7.69 -40.35 -26.00
C ASN A 210 7.15 -39.00 -25.52
N ASN A 211 7.97 -38.23 -24.80
CA ASN A 211 7.55 -36.95 -24.22
C ASN A 211 7.79 -35.71 -25.12
N LYS A 212 8.36 -35.89 -26.31
CA LYS A 212 8.80 -34.77 -27.18
C LYS A 212 8.47 -34.93 -28.67
N GLY A 213 7.98 -36.09 -29.10
CA GLY A 213 7.77 -36.42 -30.50
C GLY A 213 9.08 -36.41 -31.26
N PHE A 214 9.09 -35.68 -32.37
CA PHE A 214 10.28 -35.31 -33.10
C PHE A 214 10.86 -34.00 -32.57
N THR A 215 12.19 -33.90 -32.53
CA THR A 215 12.92 -32.76 -31.96
C THR A 215 13.76 -32.03 -33.00
N ASP A 216 14.08 -30.77 -32.72
CA ASP A 216 15.12 -30.06 -33.45
C ASP A 216 16.53 -30.59 -33.12
N ALA A 217 17.55 -29.99 -33.74
CA ALA A 217 18.95 -30.36 -33.50
C ALA A 217 19.48 -30.05 -32.09
N VAL A 218 18.71 -29.31 -31.28
CA VAL A 218 19.05 -28.90 -29.90
C VAL A 218 18.28 -29.75 -28.87
N GLY A 219 17.34 -30.59 -29.31
CA GLY A 219 16.57 -31.50 -28.46
C GLY A 219 15.23 -30.94 -27.97
N GLU A 220 14.74 -29.86 -28.58
CA GLU A 220 13.42 -29.28 -28.29
C GLU A 220 12.34 -29.90 -29.18
N PRO A 221 11.11 -30.17 -28.66
CA PRO A 221 10.02 -30.75 -29.43
C PRO A 221 9.58 -29.83 -30.58
N LEU A 222 9.37 -30.41 -31.77
CA LEU A 222 8.95 -29.69 -32.97
C LEU A 222 7.43 -29.43 -33.00
N PHE A 223 6.63 -30.31 -32.39
CA PHE A 223 5.16 -30.28 -32.48
C PHE A 223 4.65 -30.29 -33.94
N GLU A 224 5.23 -31.16 -34.76
CA GLU A 224 4.90 -31.33 -36.17
C GLU A 224 5.40 -32.69 -36.67
N SER A 225 4.76 -33.16 -37.74
CA SER A 225 5.23 -34.31 -38.50
C SER A 225 6.45 -33.95 -39.36
N VAL A 226 7.31 -34.93 -39.63
CA VAL A 226 8.58 -34.75 -40.36
C VAL A 226 8.73 -35.76 -41.51
N LEU A 227 9.64 -35.49 -42.44
CA LEU A 227 10.12 -36.54 -43.35
C LEU A 227 10.91 -37.57 -42.52
N GLU A 228 10.75 -38.87 -42.82
CA GLU A 228 11.45 -39.92 -42.05
C GLU A 228 12.98 -39.71 -42.06
N ALA A 229 13.52 -39.25 -43.18
CA ALA A 229 14.96 -38.98 -43.34
C ALA A 229 15.48 -37.82 -42.48
N ASP A 230 14.59 -36.93 -42.04
CA ASP A 230 14.90 -35.76 -41.20
C ASP A 230 14.50 -35.98 -39.72
N ALA A 231 13.95 -37.15 -39.39
CA ALA A 231 13.45 -37.44 -38.06
C ALA A 231 14.59 -37.52 -37.04
N VAL A 232 14.53 -36.63 -36.05
CA VAL A 232 15.39 -36.64 -34.86
C VAL A 232 14.48 -36.82 -33.65
N PHE A 233 14.79 -37.75 -32.76
CA PHE A 233 13.97 -38.06 -31.59
C PHE A 233 14.77 -38.92 -30.60
N HIS A 234 14.31 -39.00 -29.35
CA HIS A 234 14.84 -39.96 -28.39
C HIS A 234 14.47 -41.39 -28.80
N ARG A 235 15.49 -42.22 -29.07
CA ARG A 235 15.29 -43.56 -29.61
C ARG A 235 14.68 -44.51 -28.57
N PRO A 236 13.58 -45.20 -28.90
CA PRO A 236 12.88 -46.07 -27.95
C PRO A 236 13.60 -47.38 -27.62
N ASP A 237 14.73 -47.66 -28.28
CA ASP A 237 15.63 -48.77 -27.96
C ASP A 237 16.84 -48.36 -27.10
N GLU A 238 16.91 -47.10 -26.69
CA GLU A 238 17.95 -46.56 -25.79
C GLU A 238 17.38 -46.26 -24.39
N ALA A 239 18.27 -46.11 -23.40
CA ALA A 239 17.86 -45.77 -22.03
C ALA A 239 17.37 -44.31 -21.95
N ASP A 240 16.34 -44.04 -21.16
CA ASP A 240 15.86 -42.69 -20.87
C ASP A 240 16.98 -41.79 -20.30
N ILE A 241 17.00 -40.51 -20.69
CA ILE A 241 17.98 -39.52 -20.21
C ILE A 241 17.32 -38.61 -19.18
N GLY A 242 17.53 -38.92 -17.90
CA GLY A 242 16.99 -38.14 -16.79
C GLY A 242 15.45 -38.05 -16.85
N ASP A 243 14.93 -36.83 -16.75
CA ASP A 243 13.51 -36.50 -16.96
C ASP A 243 13.28 -35.73 -18.27
N GLU A 244 14.32 -35.62 -19.11
CA GLU A 244 14.31 -34.78 -20.32
C GLU A 244 13.90 -35.58 -21.56
N ASP A 245 14.47 -36.77 -21.77
CA ASP A 245 14.19 -37.60 -22.94
C ASP A 245 13.69 -38.97 -22.49
N ILE A 246 12.40 -39.22 -22.69
CA ILE A 246 11.67 -40.35 -22.10
C ILE A 246 10.92 -41.14 -23.16
N THR A 247 11.07 -42.46 -23.14
CA THR A 247 10.21 -43.40 -23.88
C THR A 247 9.11 -43.96 -22.98
N HIS A 248 7.85 -43.78 -23.41
CA HIS A 248 6.67 -44.28 -22.72
C HIS A 248 6.41 -45.77 -22.99
N LYS A 249 5.65 -46.43 -22.10
CA LYS A 249 5.45 -47.88 -22.16
C LYS A 249 4.16 -48.20 -22.90
N ILE A 250 4.25 -49.06 -23.92
CA ILE A 250 3.12 -49.51 -24.74
C ILE A 250 2.62 -50.84 -24.18
N PHE A 251 1.59 -50.82 -23.34
CA PHE A 251 0.95 -52.01 -22.82
C PHE A 251 -0.13 -52.54 -23.77
N PHE A 252 -0.26 -53.86 -23.85
CA PHE A 252 -1.29 -54.53 -24.66
C PHE A 252 -2.63 -54.70 -23.93
N ASN A 253 -2.63 -54.52 -22.61
CA ASN A 253 -3.78 -54.51 -21.73
C ASN A 253 -3.67 -53.30 -20.78
N PRO A 254 -4.75 -52.87 -20.10
CA PRO A 254 -4.62 -51.89 -19.02
C PRO A 254 -3.52 -52.32 -18.03
N PRO A 255 -2.55 -51.46 -17.68
CA PRO A 255 -1.44 -51.82 -16.80
C PRO A 255 -1.93 -52.32 -15.44
N SER A 256 -1.42 -53.47 -14.98
CA SER A 256 -1.96 -54.17 -13.81
C SER A 256 -1.95 -53.31 -12.53
N GLY A 257 -2.88 -53.60 -11.61
CA GLY A 257 -2.97 -53.00 -10.28
C GLY A 257 -1.72 -53.22 -9.41
N ASP A 258 -1.02 -54.33 -9.63
CA ASP A 258 0.11 -54.82 -8.84
C ASP A 258 1.49 -54.43 -9.37
N LEU A 259 1.56 -53.69 -10.49
CA LEU A 259 2.84 -53.17 -10.97
C LEU A 259 3.43 -52.16 -9.96
N PRO A 260 4.73 -52.28 -9.62
CA PRO A 260 5.40 -51.26 -8.82
C PRO A 260 5.59 -49.97 -9.65
N PRO A 261 5.89 -48.82 -8.99
CA PRO A 261 6.23 -47.58 -9.70
C PRO A 261 7.42 -47.72 -10.65
N GLU A 262 8.41 -48.51 -10.25
CA GLU A 262 9.65 -48.76 -10.97
C GLU A 262 10.15 -50.19 -10.71
N SER A 263 10.95 -50.71 -11.64
CA SER A 263 11.58 -52.03 -11.51
C SER A 263 12.84 -52.12 -12.36
N THR A 264 13.67 -53.12 -12.07
CA THR A 264 14.90 -53.39 -12.80
C THR A 264 14.66 -54.13 -14.12
N VAL A 265 15.37 -53.72 -15.18
CA VAL A 265 15.44 -54.35 -16.50
C VAL A 265 16.90 -54.36 -16.97
N ALA A 266 17.39 -55.49 -17.49
CA ALA A 266 18.78 -55.67 -17.87
C ALA A 266 19.33 -54.60 -18.84
N ALA A 267 18.51 -54.15 -19.79
CA ALA A 267 18.93 -53.20 -20.82
C ALA A 267 19.18 -51.78 -20.29
N PHE A 268 18.46 -51.37 -19.25
CA PHE A 268 18.39 -49.96 -18.82
C PHE A 268 18.66 -49.75 -17.32
N GLY A 269 18.91 -50.81 -16.55
CA GLY A 269 19.04 -50.71 -15.10
C GLY A 269 17.67 -50.62 -14.44
N ASN A 270 17.26 -49.46 -13.96
CA ASN A 270 15.94 -49.25 -13.33
C ASN A 270 15.06 -48.36 -14.24
N THR A 271 13.82 -48.75 -14.48
CA THR A 271 12.87 -47.99 -15.32
C THR A 271 11.49 -47.95 -14.67
N PHE A 272 10.71 -46.91 -15.00
CA PHE A 272 9.35 -46.77 -14.50
C PHE A 272 8.42 -47.84 -15.13
N LEU A 273 7.41 -48.26 -14.37
CA LEU A 273 6.35 -49.15 -14.82
C LEU A 273 5.00 -48.50 -14.64
N LYS A 274 4.55 -48.33 -13.39
CA LYS A 274 3.27 -47.69 -13.07
C LYS A 274 3.44 -46.64 -11.97
N PRO A 275 3.98 -45.45 -12.30
CA PRO A 275 4.05 -44.35 -11.36
C PRO A 275 2.67 -44.03 -10.76
N PRO A 276 2.61 -43.43 -9.56
CA PRO A 276 1.35 -42.94 -9.01
C PRO A 276 0.64 -42.02 -10.00
N THR A 277 -0.69 -42.07 -10.03
CA THR A 277 -1.47 -41.11 -10.82
C THR A 277 -1.11 -39.70 -10.37
N PRO A 278 -0.66 -38.83 -11.29
CA PRO A 278 -0.21 -37.50 -10.93
C PRO A 278 -1.39 -36.61 -10.55
N ASP A 279 -1.14 -35.64 -9.68
CA ASP A 279 -2.12 -34.59 -9.39
C ASP A 279 -2.43 -33.78 -10.66
N GLU A 280 -3.61 -33.17 -10.72
CA GLU A 280 -3.91 -32.21 -11.79
C GLU A 280 -3.07 -30.93 -11.61
N PRO A 281 -2.71 -30.24 -12.71
CA PRO A 281 -2.02 -28.96 -12.59
C PRO A 281 -2.93 -27.98 -11.87
N GLU A 282 -2.44 -27.35 -10.80
CA GLU A 282 -3.13 -26.29 -10.10
C GLU A 282 -2.51 -24.95 -10.48
N VAL A 283 -3.39 -23.97 -10.73
CA VAL A 283 -3.00 -22.57 -10.90
C VAL A 283 -3.77 -21.79 -9.85
N SER A 284 -3.02 -21.09 -9.00
CA SER A 284 -3.56 -20.20 -7.98
C SER A 284 -2.97 -18.81 -8.15
N THR A 285 -3.59 -17.83 -7.47
CA THR A 285 -3.11 -16.44 -7.44
C THR A 285 -2.91 -15.81 -8.81
N LEU A 286 -3.70 -16.24 -9.81
CA LEU A 286 -3.64 -15.66 -11.15
C LEU A 286 -4.16 -14.23 -11.07
N THR A 287 -3.25 -13.26 -11.21
CA THR A 287 -3.54 -11.82 -11.11
C THR A 287 -2.85 -11.07 -12.24
N PHE A 288 -3.44 -9.95 -12.62
CA PHE A 288 -2.76 -8.94 -13.42
C PHE A 288 -2.44 -7.73 -12.56
N THR A 289 -1.24 -7.20 -12.72
CA THR A 289 -0.76 -6.02 -12.02
C THR A 289 -0.07 -5.12 -13.03
N GLY A 290 -0.44 -3.85 -13.09
CA GLY A 290 0.19 -2.87 -13.98
C GLY A 290 1.70 -2.78 -13.80
N PHE A 291 2.39 -2.16 -14.75
CA PHE A 291 3.84 -1.92 -14.64
C PHE A 291 4.20 -1.12 -13.37
N ASP A 292 3.28 -0.28 -12.91
CA ASP A 292 3.33 0.49 -11.67
C ASP A 292 3.00 -0.33 -10.41
N GLY A 293 2.42 -1.52 -10.52
CA GLY A 293 2.01 -2.29 -9.36
C GLY A 293 0.50 -2.23 -9.06
N THR A 294 -0.30 -1.49 -9.83
CA THR A 294 -1.74 -1.41 -9.60
C THR A 294 -2.44 -2.70 -10.00
N PRO A 295 -3.15 -3.39 -9.08
CA PRO A 295 -3.94 -4.56 -9.44
C PRO A 295 -4.99 -4.22 -10.49
N GLY A 296 -5.00 -4.99 -11.58
CA GLY A 296 -6.00 -4.92 -12.63
C GLY A 296 -6.01 -3.66 -13.50
N ASN A 297 -5.01 -2.80 -13.38
CA ASN A 297 -4.90 -1.59 -14.19
C ASN A 297 -3.57 -1.58 -14.94
N ALA A 298 -3.56 -1.04 -16.16
CA ALA A 298 -2.36 -0.88 -16.96
C ALA A 298 -2.32 0.48 -17.65
N ASP A 299 -1.09 0.95 -17.87
CA ASP A 299 -0.81 2.14 -18.66
C ASP A 299 -0.73 1.77 -20.15
N PRO A 300 -1.28 2.60 -21.07
CA PRO A 300 -1.30 2.32 -22.52
C PRO A 300 0.09 2.12 -23.17
N THR A 301 1.16 2.53 -22.49
CA THR A 301 2.52 2.58 -23.02
C THR A 301 3.47 1.55 -22.41
N ARG A 302 3.08 0.91 -21.30
CA ARG A 302 3.97 0.02 -20.52
C ARG A 302 3.36 -1.31 -20.11
N GLY A 303 2.03 -1.44 -20.14
CA GLY A 303 1.34 -2.68 -19.77
C GLY A 303 1.51 -3.07 -18.31
N GLY A 304 1.90 -4.33 -18.05
CA GLY A 304 2.03 -4.88 -16.70
C GLY A 304 2.47 -6.35 -16.67
N ASN A 305 2.31 -6.98 -15.52
CA ASN A 305 2.70 -8.35 -15.25
C ASN A 305 1.50 -9.22 -14.88
N PHE A 306 1.37 -10.34 -15.57
CA PHE A 306 0.59 -11.47 -15.07
C PHE A 306 1.42 -12.22 -14.04
N SER A 307 0.84 -12.53 -12.89
CA SER A 307 1.46 -13.35 -11.86
C SER A 307 0.59 -14.54 -11.55
N PHE A 308 1.19 -15.71 -11.32
CA PHE A 308 0.47 -16.93 -10.94
C PHE A 308 1.38 -17.88 -10.19
N THR A 309 0.80 -18.79 -9.41
CA THR A 309 1.53 -19.86 -8.71
C THR A 309 1.04 -21.20 -9.22
N THR A 310 1.96 -22.11 -9.54
CA THR A 310 1.62 -23.48 -9.99
C THR A 310 2.36 -24.56 -9.22
N ASN A 311 1.74 -25.73 -9.07
CA ASN A 311 2.32 -26.93 -8.44
C ASN A 311 3.23 -27.74 -9.39
N GLU A 312 3.16 -27.49 -10.70
CA GLU A 312 3.93 -28.22 -11.72
C GLU A 312 4.62 -27.29 -12.71
N ALA A 313 5.78 -27.71 -13.22
CA ALA A 313 6.45 -27.01 -14.31
C ALA A 313 5.83 -27.39 -15.66
N GLY A 314 5.74 -26.44 -16.58
CA GLY A 314 5.20 -26.69 -17.91
C GLY A 314 5.23 -25.45 -18.80
N ARG A 315 4.46 -25.45 -19.88
CA ARG A 315 4.27 -24.29 -20.74
C ARG A 315 3.02 -23.53 -20.29
N TYR A 316 3.00 -22.22 -20.52
CA TYR A 316 1.80 -21.41 -20.33
C TYR A 316 1.43 -20.66 -21.60
N LEU A 317 0.14 -20.38 -21.73
CA LEU A 317 -0.44 -19.47 -22.69
C LEU A 317 -1.24 -18.41 -21.92
N ILE A 318 -0.97 -17.14 -22.15
CA ILE A 318 -1.86 -16.05 -21.71
C ILE A 318 -2.38 -15.37 -22.95
N THR A 319 -3.70 -15.38 -23.12
CA THR A 319 -4.35 -14.74 -24.26
C THR A 319 -5.18 -13.58 -23.76
N VAL A 320 -4.92 -12.36 -24.24
CA VAL A 320 -5.70 -11.18 -23.92
C VAL A 320 -6.66 -10.91 -25.08
N ASP A 321 -7.96 -10.92 -24.78
CA ASP A 321 -9.04 -10.57 -25.73
C ASP A 321 -9.11 -9.03 -25.83
N VAL A 322 -8.37 -8.47 -26.81
CA VAL A 322 -8.22 -7.02 -26.95
C VAL A 322 -9.24 -6.41 -27.89
N ASN A 323 -9.89 -7.21 -28.73
CA ASN A 323 -10.99 -6.73 -29.58
C ASN A 323 -12.37 -6.87 -28.90
N ARG A 324 -12.44 -7.59 -27.79
CA ARG A 324 -13.63 -7.83 -26.96
C ARG A 324 -14.75 -8.53 -27.72
N ASP A 325 -14.41 -9.38 -28.68
CA ASP A 325 -15.38 -10.19 -29.41
C ASP A 325 -15.72 -11.51 -28.68
N GLY A 326 -15.01 -11.79 -27.58
CA GLY A 326 -15.18 -12.99 -26.77
C GLY A 326 -14.53 -14.24 -27.36
N VAL A 327 -13.78 -14.11 -28.46
CA VAL A 327 -13.08 -15.17 -29.17
C VAL A 327 -11.58 -14.99 -28.99
N LEU A 328 -11.05 -15.62 -27.95
CA LEU A 328 -9.64 -15.53 -27.56
C LEU A 328 -8.68 -16.02 -28.64
N GLY A 329 -7.64 -15.22 -28.90
CA GLY A 329 -6.48 -15.59 -29.71
C GLY A 329 -6.69 -15.38 -31.20
N ASN A 330 -7.72 -14.62 -31.58
CA ASN A 330 -8.02 -14.28 -32.96
C ASN A 330 -7.54 -12.86 -33.33
N ALA A 331 -7.59 -12.52 -34.61
CA ALA A 331 -7.39 -11.15 -35.12
C ALA A 331 -6.16 -10.42 -34.53
N ASN A 332 -6.38 -9.40 -33.69
CA ASN A 332 -5.34 -8.61 -33.03
C ASN A 332 -5.15 -8.96 -31.54
N ASP A 333 -5.69 -10.06 -31.04
CA ASP A 333 -5.45 -10.53 -29.68
C ASP A 333 -3.98 -10.79 -29.39
N VAL A 334 -3.62 -10.63 -28.12
CA VAL A 334 -2.25 -10.86 -27.64
C VAL A 334 -2.16 -12.28 -27.15
N VAL A 335 -1.09 -12.98 -27.52
CA VAL A 335 -0.82 -14.33 -27.05
C VAL A 335 0.60 -14.40 -26.48
N LEU A 336 0.72 -14.40 -25.16
CA LEU A 336 1.98 -14.55 -24.45
C LEU A 336 2.24 -16.03 -24.16
N ARG A 337 3.46 -16.49 -24.44
CA ARG A 337 3.86 -17.88 -24.32
C ARG A 337 5.15 -17.98 -23.52
N GLY A 338 5.31 -19.04 -22.74
CA GLY A 338 6.57 -19.30 -22.06
C GLY A 338 6.56 -20.60 -21.26
N ARG A 339 7.60 -20.77 -20.43
CA ARG A 339 7.72 -21.90 -19.50
C ARG A 339 7.47 -21.40 -18.08
N ALA A 340 6.60 -22.10 -17.37
CA ALA A 340 6.34 -21.93 -15.95
C ALA A 340 7.19 -22.91 -15.14
N VAL A 341 7.66 -22.46 -13.98
CA VAL A 341 8.33 -23.27 -12.97
C VAL A 341 7.40 -23.53 -11.79
N VAL A 342 7.67 -24.56 -11.01
CA VAL A 342 6.95 -24.81 -9.74
C VAL A 342 7.09 -23.60 -8.81
N GLY A 343 5.98 -23.14 -8.24
CA GLY A 343 5.92 -21.94 -7.43
C GLY A 343 5.46 -20.71 -8.23
N THR A 344 5.95 -19.53 -7.84
CA THR A 344 5.50 -18.25 -8.39
C THR A 344 6.17 -17.94 -9.72
N ASN A 345 5.37 -17.49 -10.68
CA ASN A 345 5.77 -17.07 -12.02
C ASN A 345 5.27 -15.66 -12.30
N THR A 346 6.01 -14.92 -13.12
CA THR A 346 5.66 -13.56 -13.56
C THR A 346 5.92 -13.43 -15.05
N VAL A 347 4.93 -12.89 -15.78
CA VAL A 347 4.96 -12.75 -17.23
C VAL A 347 4.62 -11.32 -17.60
N PHE A 348 5.57 -10.64 -18.23
CA PHE A 348 5.39 -9.26 -18.68
C PHE A 348 4.57 -9.18 -19.97
N TRP A 349 3.68 -8.20 -20.01
CA TRP A 349 2.93 -7.76 -21.18
C TRP A 349 3.13 -6.26 -21.34
N ASP A 350 3.42 -5.79 -22.54
CA ASP A 350 3.76 -4.39 -22.82
C ASP A 350 2.55 -3.47 -23.02
N GLY A 351 1.33 -3.99 -22.90
CA GLY A 351 0.09 -3.21 -23.04
C GLY A 351 -0.32 -2.96 -24.49
N THR A 352 0.34 -3.63 -25.45
CA THR A 352 0.00 -3.54 -26.88
C THR A 352 -0.87 -4.71 -27.33
N ASP A 353 -1.57 -4.53 -28.46
CA ASP A 353 -2.29 -5.60 -29.16
C ASP A 353 -1.34 -6.57 -29.90
N GLY A 354 -1.85 -7.66 -30.45
CA GLY A 354 -1.06 -8.64 -31.22
C GLY A 354 -0.38 -8.10 -32.48
N ASN A 355 -0.72 -6.88 -32.91
CA ASN A 355 -0.05 -6.17 -34.01
C ASN A 355 0.97 -5.13 -33.51
N GLY A 356 1.15 -5.00 -32.19
CA GLY A 356 2.04 -4.03 -31.55
C GLY A 356 1.47 -2.61 -31.43
N ASN A 357 0.16 -2.42 -31.60
CA ASN A 357 -0.48 -1.12 -31.41
C ASN A 357 -0.90 -0.92 -29.95
N GLN A 358 -0.85 0.31 -29.45
CA GLN A 358 -1.32 0.62 -28.10
C GLN A 358 -2.83 0.43 -27.97
N LEU A 359 -3.25 -0.13 -26.84
CA LEU A 359 -4.67 -0.28 -26.53
C LEU A 359 -5.29 1.06 -26.11
N PRO A 360 -6.53 1.35 -26.53
CA PRO A 360 -7.23 2.54 -26.09
C PRO A 360 -7.56 2.46 -24.60
N ALA A 361 -7.39 3.57 -23.90
CA ALA A 361 -7.90 3.72 -22.53
C ALA A 361 -9.43 3.68 -22.52
N GLY A 362 -10.02 3.17 -21.44
CA GLY A 362 -11.47 3.13 -21.27
C GLY A 362 -11.96 2.35 -20.07
N GLU A 363 -13.23 2.60 -19.72
CA GLU A 363 -13.91 2.03 -18.55
C GLU A 363 -14.18 0.52 -18.64
N THR A 364 -14.21 -0.03 -19.84
CA THR A 364 -14.40 -1.47 -20.04
C THR A 364 -13.07 -2.19 -19.93
N ALA A 365 -12.93 -3.07 -18.94
CA ALA A 365 -11.76 -3.92 -18.80
C ALA A 365 -11.68 -4.99 -19.91
N TYR A 366 -10.45 -5.40 -20.25
CA TYR A 366 -10.15 -6.53 -21.12
C TYR A 366 -10.16 -7.85 -20.33
N ASN A 367 -10.51 -8.94 -21.03
CA ASN A 367 -10.45 -10.29 -20.50
C ASN A 367 -9.12 -10.94 -20.89
N ALA A 368 -8.64 -11.85 -20.06
CA ALA A 368 -7.55 -12.74 -20.44
C ALA A 368 -7.91 -14.20 -20.11
N SER A 369 -7.46 -15.14 -20.93
CA SER A 369 -7.38 -16.54 -20.52
C SER A 369 -5.94 -16.89 -20.17
N PHE A 370 -5.81 -17.77 -19.20
CA PHE A 370 -4.56 -18.43 -18.85
C PHE A 370 -4.73 -19.91 -19.10
N SER A 371 -3.83 -20.54 -19.83
CA SER A 371 -3.80 -21.99 -20.00
C SER A 371 -2.46 -22.52 -19.57
N MET A 372 -2.45 -23.39 -18.55
CA MET A 372 -1.28 -24.21 -18.23
C MET A 372 -1.28 -25.44 -19.13
N ILE A 373 -0.16 -25.72 -19.79
CA ILE A 373 0.03 -26.85 -20.70
C ILE A 373 1.18 -27.70 -20.14
N ILE A 374 0.86 -28.90 -19.65
CA ILE A 374 1.84 -29.81 -19.05
C ILE A 374 1.72 -31.21 -19.64
N GLY A 375 2.73 -32.05 -19.36
CA GLY A 375 2.66 -33.48 -19.63
C GLY A 375 2.44 -33.79 -21.11
N ASP A 376 3.17 -33.10 -22.00
CA ASP A 376 3.15 -33.39 -23.43
C ASP A 376 3.48 -34.88 -23.65
N VAL A 377 2.60 -35.58 -24.36
CA VAL A 377 2.76 -36.99 -24.74
C VAL A 377 2.56 -37.10 -26.24
N HIS A 378 3.56 -37.65 -26.91
CA HIS A 378 3.57 -37.82 -28.35
C HIS A 378 3.43 -39.30 -28.71
N PHE A 379 2.80 -39.55 -29.86
CA PHE A 379 2.51 -40.89 -30.39
C PHE A 379 3.05 -41.04 -31.81
N PRO A 380 4.39 -41.05 -32.01
CA PRO A 380 4.94 -41.08 -33.36
C PRO A 380 4.68 -42.40 -34.09
N PHE A 381 4.32 -42.28 -35.36
CA PHE A 381 4.33 -43.35 -36.34
C PHE A 381 5.37 -43.08 -37.41
N LEU A 382 6.25 -44.05 -37.66
CA LEU A 382 7.19 -44.00 -38.77
C LEU A 382 6.66 -44.88 -39.89
N ASP A 383 6.46 -44.26 -41.05
CA ASP A 383 5.96 -44.90 -42.27
C ASP A 383 4.54 -45.51 -42.16
N PRO A 384 3.51 -44.79 -41.64
CA PRO A 384 2.17 -45.33 -41.48
C PRO A 384 1.31 -45.36 -42.76
N GLU A 385 1.82 -44.88 -43.90
CA GLU A 385 1.17 -44.86 -45.23
C GLU A 385 -0.16 -44.06 -45.30
N ASN A 386 -1.25 -44.55 -44.70
CA ASN A 386 -2.62 -44.00 -44.83
C ASN A 386 -3.37 -44.03 -43.49
N HIS A 387 -4.29 -43.08 -43.25
CA HIS A 387 -5.20 -43.13 -42.10
C HIS A 387 -6.49 -42.35 -42.36
N ASP A 388 -7.53 -43.02 -42.84
CA ASP A 388 -8.78 -42.34 -43.23
C ASP A 388 -9.66 -41.91 -42.02
N ASP A 389 -9.60 -42.65 -40.91
CA ASP A 389 -10.46 -42.42 -39.73
C ASP A 389 -9.76 -41.68 -38.57
N GLY A 390 -8.44 -41.44 -38.66
CA GLY A 390 -7.64 -40.80 -37.60
C GLY A 390 -7.51 -41.61 -36.31
N LEU A 391 -6.56 -41.24 -35.44
CA LEU A 391 -6.31 -41.89 -34.16
C LEU A 391 -7.38 -41.52 -33.13
N ILE A 392 -7.75 -42.50 -32.30
CA ILE A 392 -8.56 -42.27 -31.09
C ILE A 392 -7.62 -42.30 -29.90
N ILE A 393 -7.46 -41.19 -29.19
CA ILE A 393 -6.60 -41.11 -28.00
C ILE A 393 -7.45 -40.65 -26.82
N GLU A 394 -7.56 -41.51 -25.82
CA GLU A 394 -8.40 -41.28 -24.65
C GLU A 394 -7.58 -41.35 -23.36
N ARG A 395 -7.52 -40.28 -22.58
CA ARG A 395 -6.93 -40.30 -21.23
C ARG A 395 -7.88 -41.02 -20.27
N VAL A 396 -7.36 -42.02 -19.57
CA VAL A 396 -8.16 -42.92 -18.72
C VAL A 396 -7.53 -43.12 -17.34
N ILE A 397 -8.36 -43.47 -16.36
CA ILE A 397 -7.96 -44.00 -15.06
C ILE A 397 -8.24 -45.50 -15.08
N ASN A 398 -7.27 -46.31 -14.64
CA ASN A 398 -7.47 -47.74 -14.45
C ASN A 398 -7.93 -48.01 -13.02
N ASP A 399 -9.11 -48.59 -12.84
CA ASP A 399 -9.43 -49.27 -11.60
C ASP A 399 -8.49 -50.48 -11.47
N ASN A 400 -7.99 -50.78 -10.26
CA ASN A 400 -6.97 -51.81 -10.10
C ASN A 400 -7.43 -53.24 -10.50
N ASN A 401 -8.62 -53.41 -11.08
CA ASN A 401 -9.17 -54.65 -11.63
C ASN A 401 -9.16 -54.68 -13.17
N GLY A 402 -8.51 -53.73 -13.84
CA GLY A 402 -8.37 -53.69 -15.29
C GLY A 402 -9.55 -53.01 -16.01
N GLY A 403 -10.46 -52.37 -15.28
CA GLY A 403 -11.47 -51.49 -15.85
C GLY A 403 -10.89 -50.10 -16.08
N VAL A 404 -11.02 -49.56 -17.28
CA VAL A 404 -10.62 -48.18 -17.59
C VAL A 404 -11.85 -47.27 -17.63
N THR A 405 -11.73 -46.10 -17.02
CA THR A 405 -12.75 -45.04 -17.06
C THR A 405 -12.14 -43.76 -17.63
N PRO A 406 -12.82 -43.03 -18.53
CA PRO A 406 -12.32 -41.77 -19.06
C PRO A 406 -12.11 -40.73 -17.95
N VAL A 407 -11.06 -39.92 -18.08
CA VAL A 407 -10.87 -38.74 -17.21
C VAL A 407 -11.92 -37.69 -17.55
N ALA A 408 -12.44 -36.98 -16.55
CA ALA A 408 -13.53 -36.02 -16.77
C ALA A 408 -13.11 -34.75 -17.55
N MET A 409 -11.83 -34.37 -17.46
CA MET A 409 -11.27 -33.19 -18.12
C MET A 409 -10.53 -33.60 -19.39
N ASP A 410 -10.95 -33.04 -20.52
CA ASP A 410 -10.38 -33.22 -21.87
C ASP A 410 -9.92 -34.65 -22.19
N PRO A 411 -10.78 -35.66 -22.04
CA PRO A 411 -10.38 -37.06 -22.22
C PRO A 411 -9.84 -37.35 -23.62
N GLY A 412 -10.28 -36.64 -24.66
CA GLY A 412 -10.01 -36.96 -26.06
C GLY A 412 -9.18 -35.94 -26.84
N PHE A 413 -8.68 -34.88 -26.21
CA PHE A 413 -8.12 -33.73 -26.93
C PHE A 413 -6.70 -34.01 -27.45
N VAL A 414 -6.50 -33.86 -28.76
CA VAL A 414 -5.24 -34.12 -29.46
C VAL A 414 -4.86 -32.97 -30.37
N TYR A 415 -3.61 -32.94 -30.77
CA TYR A 415 -3.01 -31.94 -31.63
C TYR A 415 -2.12 -32.62 -32.69
N PHE A 416 -2.02 -31.98 -33.85
CA PHE A 416 -1.14 -32.38 -34.93
C PHE A 416 -0.82 -31.18 -35.83
N ASN A 417 0.30 -31.25 -36.54
CA ASN A 417 0.68 -30.26 -37.53
C ASN A 417 1.48 -30.90 -38.66
N ASP A 418 0.83 -31.06 -39.81
CA ASP A 418 1.42 -31.61 -41.02
C ASP A 418 1.64 -30.56 -42.11
N SER A 419 1.42 -29.27 -41.78
CA SER A 419 1.41 -28.18 -42.77
C SER A 419 2.73 -28.08 -43.54
N ASN A 420 3.86 -28.36 -42.87
CA ASN A 420 5.20 -28.39 -43.47
C ASN A 420 5.35 -29.47 -44.55
N LEU A 421 4.54 -30.52 -44.50
CA LEU A 421 4.50 -31.63 -45.43
C LEU A 421 3.29 -31.57 -46.38
N GLY A 422 2.53 -30.48 -46.33
CA GLY A 422 1.33 -30.25 -47.14
C GLY A 422 0.07 -30.99 -46.65
N GLY A 423 0.05 -31.45 -45.40
CA GLY A 423 -1.10 -32.07 -44.74
C GLY A 423 -1.98 -31.09 -43.96
N GLY A 424 -2.85 -31.62 -43.10
CA GLY A 424 -3.73 -30.84 -42.23
C GLY A 424 -3.04 -30.37 -40.94
N GLU A 425 -3.72 -29.53 -40.17
CA GLU A 425 -3.23 -29.12 -38.85
C GLU A 425 -4.39 -28.90 -37.87
N ALA A 426 -4.14 -29.21 -36.60
CA ALA A 426 -5.00 -28.90 -35.46
C ALA A 426 -4.15 -28.37 -34.30
N VAL A 427 -3.41 -27.30 -34.54
CA VAL A 427 -2.51 -26.68 -33.54
C VAL A 427 -3.24 -26.04 -32.34
N LEU A 428 -4.55 -25.78 -32.49
CA LEU A 428 -5.44 -25.38 -31.39
C LEU A 428 -6.13 -26.57 -30.71
N GLY A 429 -5.89 -27.78 -31.24
CA GLY A 429 -6.40 -29.05 -30.79
C GLY A 429 -7.80 -29.40 -31.31
N VAL A 430 -8.12 -30.68 -31.24
CA VAL A 430 -9.38 -31.27 -31.68
C VAL A 430 -9.72 -32.48 -30.80
N ASP A 431 -11.00 -32.74 -30.58
CA ASP A 431 -11.44 -33.95 -29.88
C ASP A 431 -11.33 -35.16 -30.82
N SER A 432 -10.59 -36.18 -30.40
CA SER A 432 -10.47 -37.46 -31.11
C SER A 432 -11.62 -38.43 -30.80
N LEU A 433 -12.54 -38.08 -29.88
CA LEU A 433 -13.66 -38.93 -29.51
C LEU A 433 -14.98 -38.49 -30.18
N PRO A 434 -15.85 -39.44 -30.56
CA PRO A 434 -15.61 -40.88 -30.66
C PRO A 434 -15.01 -41.29 -32.03
N ASP A 435 -14.87 -40.35 -32.94
CA ASP A 435 -14.74 -40.62 -34.38
C ASP A 435 -13.29 -40.71 -34.88
N GLY A 436 -12.30 -40.33 -34.05
CA GLY A 436 -10.89 -40.23 -34.41
C GLY A 436 -10.49 -38.82 -34.87
N ALA A 437 -9.19 -38.53 -34.81
CA ALA A 437 -8.60 -37.28 -35.27
C ALA A 437 -7.19 -37.51 -35.83
N HIS A 438 -6.69 -36.56 -36.63
CA HIS A 438 -5.45 -36.70 -37.40
C HIS A 438 -5.58 -37.74 -38.52
N ASP A 439 -6.64 -37.62 -39.33
CA ASP A 439 -6.79 -38.35 -40.59
C ASP A 439 -5.88 -37.76 -41.66
N PHE A 440 -5.39 -38.60 -42.57
CA PHE A 440 -4.59 -38.18 -43.71
C PHE A 440 -4.80 -39.06 -44.94
N ALA A 441 -4.73 -38.39 -46.09
CA ALA A 441 -5.04 -38.99 -47.38
C ALA A 441 -4.11 -40.16 -47.74
N PRO A 442 -4.53 -41.06 -48.64
CA PRO A 442 -3.70 -42.15 -49.09
C PRO A 442 -2.34 -41.71 -49.67
N GLY A 443 -1.27 -42.36 -49.22
CA GLY A 443 0.13 -42.11 -49.55
C GLY A 443 0.73 -40.94 -48.77
N PHE A 444 -0.03 -40.32 -47.85
CA PHE A 444 0.50 -39.21 -47.10
C PHE A 444 1.59 -39.67 -46.13
N GLY A 445 1.40 -40.74 -45.37
CA GLY A 445 2.35 -41.23 -44.36
C GLY A 445 3.61 -41.92 -44.92
N ASP A 446 3.67 -42.19 -46.23
CA ASP A 446 4.80 -42.86 -46.90
C ASP A 446 6.12 -42.09 -46.70
N ILE A 447 7.12 -42.74 -46.08
CA ILE A 447 8.44 -42.19 -45.75
C ILE A 447 8.34 -40.92 -44.89
N LYS A 448 7.38 -40.90 -43.94
CA LYS A 448 7.20 -39.81 -42.99
C LYS A 448 7.13 -40.29 -41.55
N GLY A 449 7.57 -39.42 -40.65
CA GLY A 449 7.25 -39.49 -39.24
C GLY A 449 6.01 -38.67 -38.95
N ILE A 450 4.89 -39.34 -38.65
CA ILE A 450 3.64 -38.70 -38.28
C ILE A 450 3.58 -38.54 -36.77
N ASP A 451 3.39 -37.32 -36.30
CA ASP A 451 3.35 -37.00 -34.87
C ASP A 451 1.96 -36.51 -34.46
N THR A 452 1.32 -37.28 -33.61
CA THR A 452 0.11 -36.85 -32.89
C THR A 452 0.51 -36.66 -31.44
N TRP A 453 0.09 -35.57 -30.81
CA TRP A 453 0.35 -35.38 -29.39
C TRP A 453 -0.90 -34.96 -28.63
N THR A 454 -0.84 -35.14 -27.33
CA THR A 454 -1.80 -34.61 -26.38
C THR A 454 -1.05 -33.93 -25.24
N SER A 455 -1.72 -32.97 -24.62
CA SER A 455 -1.19 -32.19 -23.52
C SER A 455 -2.31 -31.99 -22.52
N LEU A 456 -1.99 -31.97 -21.23
CA LEU A 456 -2.97 -31.55 -20.24
C LEU A 456 -3.04 -30.03 -20.25
N VAL A 457 -4.20 -29.51 -20.66
CA VAL A 457 -4.47 -28.09 -20.69
C VAL A 457 -5.44 -27.75 -19.58
N ARG A 458 -5.04 -26.82 -18.70
CA ARG A 458 -5.96 -26.23 -17.71
C ARG A 458 -6.21 -24.78 -18.04
N PRO A 459 -7.35 -24.45 -18.68
CA PRO A 459 -7.74 -23.08 -18.90
C PRO A 459 -8.37 -22.50 -17.63
N ASP A 460 -7.86 -21.36 -17.17
CA ASP A 460 -8.49 -20.45 -16.22
C ASP A 460 -8.85 -19.15 -16.94
N LEU A 461 -10.00 -18.57 -16.61
CA LEU A 461 -10.45 -17.32 -17.21
C LEU A 461 -10.34 -16.16 -16.21
N LEU A 462 -9.63 -15.11 -16.62
CA LEU A 462 -9.57 -13.82 -15.95
C LEU A 462 -10.56 -12.87 -16.64
N VAL A 463 -11.77 -12.75 -16.08
CA VAL A 463 -12.81 -11.89 -16.65
C VAL A 463 -12.76 -10.49 -16.04
N GLY A 464 -12.71 -9.47 -16.89
CA GLY A 464 -12.93 -8.06 -16.54
C GLY A 464 -11.82 -7.46 -15.68
N LEU A 465 -10.58 -7.94 -15.84
CA LEU A 465 -9.50 -7.66 -14.90
C LEU A 465 -8.47 -6.64 -15.37
N ILE A 466 -8.44 -6.24 -16.64
CA ILE A 466 -7.39 -5.36 -17.15
C ILE A 466 -8.00 -4.07 -17.69
N LYS A 467 -7.98 -2.99 -16.90
CA LYS A 467 -8.42 -1.65 -17.31
C LYS A 467 -7.22 -0.83 -17.79
N ILE A 468 -7.37 -0.11 -18.90
CA ILE A 468 -6.35 0.81 -19.40
C ILE A 468 -6.73 2.22 -18.99
N ASN A 469 -5.94 2.85 -18.10
CA ASN A 469 -6.27 4.16 -17.51
C ASN A 469 -5.47 5.31 -18.13
N LYS A 470 -6.14 6.46 -18.31
CA LYS A 470 -5.54 7.70 -18.79
C LYS A 470 -6.34 8.90 -18.26
N ALA A 471 -5.68 9.94 -17.75
CA ALA A 471 -6.33 11.15 -17.23
C ALA A 471 -5.50 12.39 -17.56
N ASP A 472 -6.16 13.54 -17.69
CA ASP A 472 -5.54 14.87 -17.85
C ASP A 472 -5.99 15.72 -16.65
N LEU A 473 -5.11 15.81 -15.66
CA LEU A 473 -5.39 16.47 -14.40
C LEU A 473 -5.10 17.96 -14.51
N THR A 474 -5.73 18.77 -13.65
CA THR A 474 -5.50 20.22 -13.64
C THR A 474 -5.53 20.72 -12.21
N ILE A 475 -4.73 21.75 -11.92
CA ILE A 475 -4.80 22.51 -10.68
C ILE A 475 -4.69 24.00 -10.95
N GLN A 476 -5.58 24.78 -10.35
CA GLN A 476 -5.52 26.24 -10.33
C GLN A 476 -5.51 26.74 -8.88
N LYS A 477 -4.58 27.63 -8.56
CA LYS A 477 -4.44 28.26 -7.26
C LYS A 477 -4.77 29.75 -7.34
N ASP A 478 -5.70 30.18 -6.51
CA ASP A 478 -6.11 31.57 -6.34
C ASP A 478 -5.92 32.04 -4.90
N VAL A 479 -5.82 33.36 -4.71
CA VAL A 479 -5.68 34.00 -3.40
C VAL A 479 -6.66 35.18 -3.28
N ASN A 480 -7.17 35.43 -2.09
CA ASN A 480 -8.23 36.43 -1.86
C ASN A 480 -7.79 37.89 -2.02
N ALA A 481 -6.48 38.18 -2.02
CA ALA A 481 -5.94 39.51 -2.30
C ALA A 481 -4.50 39.44 -2.84
N PRO A 482 -4.03 40.45 -3.61
CA PRO A 482 -2.65 40.49 -4.10
C PRO A 482 -1.63 40.95 -3.04
N SER A 483 -2.07 41.56 -1.94
CA SER A 483 -1.21 42.03 -0.86
C SER A 483 -1.90 41.98 0.50
N PHE A 484 -1.10 41.82 1.56
CA PHE A 484 -1.57 41.62 2.93
C PHE A 484 -0.68 42.34 3.94
N GLN A 485 -1.26 42.77 5.05
CA GLN A 485 -0.50 43.30 6.18
C GLN A 485 -0.04 42.14 7.08
N ALA A 486 1.16 42.22 7.65
CA ALA A 486 1.58 41.29 8.69
C ALA A 486 0.52 41.22 9.81
N GLY A 487 0.13 40.02 10.22
CA GLY A 487 -0.97 39.77 11.16
C GLY A 487 -2.36 39.59 10.52
N SER A 488 -2.54 39.85 9.22
CA SER A 488 -3.86 39.70 8.57
C SER A 488 -4.17 38.25 8.14
N PRO A 489 -5.45 37.84 8.08
CA PRO A 489 -5.85 36.54 7.55
C PRO A 489 -5.63 36.44 6.03
N ILE A 490 -5.30 35.25 5.57
CA ILE A 490 -5.10 34.91 4.15
C ILE A 490 -5.88 33.64 3.79
N THR A 491 -6.47 33.61 2.61
CA THR A 491 -7.17 32.44 2.06
C THR A 491 -6.67 32.12 0.65
N TYR A 492 -6.22 30.88 0.45
CA TYR A 492 -6.00 30.30 -0.87
C TYR A 492 -7.15 29.38 -1.26
N THR A 493 -7.49 29.35 -2.55
CA THR A 493 -8.44 28.40 -3.13
C THR A 493 -7.73 27.60 -4.20
N LEU A 494 -7.74 26.27 -4.09
CA LEU A 494 -7.31 25.35 -5.13
C LEU A 494 -8.53 24.76 -5.82
N THR A 495 -8.61 24.86 -7.14
CA THR A 495 -9.55 24.09 -7.96
C THR A 495 -8.76 22.99 -8.65
N VAL A 496 -9.09 21.73 -8.35
CA VAL A 496 -8.49 20.56 -8.99
C VAL A 496 -9.53 19.86 -9.85
N GLY A 497 -9.14 19.32 -11.00
CA GLY A 497 -10.09 18.65 -11.88
C GLY A 497 -9.47 17.69 -12.90
N SER A 498 -10.31 16.91 -13.56
CA SER A 498 -9.97 15.99 -14.66
C SER A 498 -10.71 16.42 -15.93
N LEU A 499 -10.05 16.47 -17.10
CA LEU A 499 -10.66 16.97 -18.34
C LEU A 499 -11.53 15.93 -19.10
N THR A 500 -12.48 16.39 -19.94
CA THR A 500 -13.52 15.56 -20.62
C THR A 500 -13.21 15.07 -22.05
N ASN A 501 -12.02 15.33 -22.61
CA ASN A 501 -11.49 14.98 -23.96
C ASN A 501 -11.74 15.87 -25.22
N ASP A 502 -10.68 15.84 -26.07
CA ASP A 502 -10.58 15.90 -27.54
C ASP A 502 -10.78 17.21 -28.37
N GLN A 503 -10.70 18.41 -27.79
CA GLN A 503 -10.60 19.64 -28.64
C GLN A 503 -9.60 20.70 -28.16
N ALA A 504 -9.03 20.57 -26.97
CA ALA A 504 -8.14 21.60 -26.41
C ALA A 504 -6.72 21.55 -26.99
N ASN A 505 -6.26 20.40 -27.51
CA ASN A 505 -4.95 20.26 -28.12
C ASN A 505 -5.00 19.67 -29.55
N PRO A 506 -5.16 20.48 -30.60
CA PRO A 506 -5.15 20.01 -32.00
C PRO A 506 -3.81 19.41 -32.47
N ALA A 507 -2.79 19.34 -31.61
CA ALA A 507 -1.52 18.68 -31.90
C ALA A 507 -1.49 17.17 -31.57
N LEU A 508 -2.48 16.65 -30.83
CA LEU A 508 -2.61 15.23 -30.51
C LEU A 508 -3.66 14.61 -31.44
N ILE A 509 -3.20 13.92 -32.47
CA ILE A 509 -4.06 13.11 -33.36
C ILE A 509 -3.50 11.67 -33.31
N PRO A 510 -4.31 10.65 -32.98
CA PRO A 510 -5.78 10.67 -32.80
C PRO A 510 -6.27 11.18 -31.43
N PRO A 511 -7.59 11.42 -31.28
CA PRO A 511 -8.26 11.72 -30.01
C PRO A 511 -7.85 10.79 -28.88
N ASP A 512 -7.48 11.36 -27.74
CA ASP A 512 -7.32 10.57 -26.53
C ASP A 512 -8.69 10.21 -25.93
N THR A 513 -8.75 9.08 -25.24
CA THR A 513 -9.87 8.70 -24.36
C THR A 513 -9.34 8.67 -22.94
N PHE A 514 -10.09 9.21 -21.99
CA PHE A 514 -9.74 9.37 -20.58
C PHE A 514 -10.71 8.52 -19.76
N THR A 515 -10.25 8.14 -18.58
CA THR A 515 -10.95 7.28 -17.61
C THR A 515 -11.06 8.01 -16.28
N ASP A 516 -12.00 7.56 -15.46
CA ASP A 516 -12.14 8.04 -14.09
C ASP A 516 -10.89 7.64 -13.29
N ILE A 517 -10.44 8.52 -12.39
CA ILE A 517 -9.24 8.29 -11.59
C ILE A 517 -9.53 8.35 -10.10
N GLU A 518 -9.02 7.35 -9.37
CA GLU A 518 -9.09 7.26 -7.92
C GLU A 518 -7.70 7.55 -7.32
N GLY A 519 -7.62 8.42 -6.32
CA GLY A 519 -6.40 8.64 -5.53
C GLY A 519 -5.39 9.65 -6.06
N ALA A 520 -5.76 10.59 -6.94
CA ALA A 520 -4.84 11.65 -7.38
C ALA A 520 -4.36 12.48 -6.17
N THR A 521 -3.07 12.75 -6.08
CA THR A 521 -2.46 13.38 -4.89
C THR A 521 -2.30 14.88 -5.10
N VAL A 522 -2.92 15.69 -4.24
CA VAL A 522 -2.74 17.14 -4.20
C VAL A 522 -1.70 17.47 -3.13
N THR A 523 -0.68 18.24 -3.48
CA THR A 523 0.34 18.74 -2.52
C THR A 523 0.48 20.25 -2.55
N ASP A 524 0.64 20.87 -1.38
CA ASP A 524 0.84 22.32 -1.23
C ASP A 524 1.62 22.61 0.06
N ASN A 525 2.85 23.12 -0.07
CA ASN A 525 3.71 23.45 1.07
C ASN A 525 3.61 24.94 1.39
N ILE A 526 2.70 25.29 2.29
CA ILE A 526 2.44 26.67 2.69
C ILE A 526 3.68 27.24 3.42
N PRO A 527 4.25 28.38 2.99
CA PRO A 527 5.41 28.97 3.65
C PRO A 527 5.17 29.26 5.15
N ASP A 528 6.17 29.02 6.00
CA ASP A 528 6.10 29.21 7.47
C ASP A 528 5.78 30.64 7.91
N THR A 529 5.91 31.62 7.00
CA THR A 529 5.44 32.99 7.20
C THR A 529 3.91 33.05 7.43
N ILE A 530 3.17 32.02 7.01
CA ILE A 530 1.74 31.84 7.27
C ILE A 530 1.58 30.79 8.37
N THR A 531 0.90 31.18 9.45
CA THR A 531 0.66 30.37 10.66
C THR A 531 -0.83 30.05 10.78
N ASN A 532 -1.19 29.18 11.73
CA ASN A 532 -2.58 28.75 11.98
C ASN A 532 -3.29 28.21 10.73
N VAL A 533 -2.55 27.47 9.90
CA VAL A 533 -3.06 26.94 8.63
C VAL A 533 -4.09 25.85 8.89
N THR A 534 -5.27 26.01 8.30
CA THR A 534 -6.36 25.03 8.24
C THR A 534 -6.88 24.93 6.82
N TRP A 535 -7.39 23.77 6.42
CA TRP A 535 -7.91 23.59 5.08
C TRP A 535 -9.12 22.66 5.04
N THR A 536 -9.94 22.79 4.01
CA THR A 536 -11.11 21.94 3.72
C THR A 536 -11.12 21.54 2.26
N CYS A 537 -11.51 20.30 1.93
CA CYS A 537 -11.71 19.81 0.57
C CYS A 537 -13.18 19.43 0.36
N ALA A 538 -13.78 19.90 -0.73
CA ALA A 538 -15.14 19.55 -1.10
C ALA A 538 -15.25 19.30 -2.62
N PRO A 539 -15.85 18.17 -3.05
CA PRO A 539 -16.14 17.96 -4.46
C PRO A 539 -17.20 18.96 -4.95
N VAL A 540 -17.08 19.41 -6.21
CA VAL A 540 -18.10 20.26 -6.85
C VAL A 540 -19.40 19.48 -7.07
N ASP A 541 -19.28 18.20 -7.43
CA ASP A 541 -20.37 17.23 -7.47
C ASP A 541 -19.94 15.93 -6.77
N ALA A 542 -20.61 15.59 -5.67
CA ALA A 542 -20.29 14.39 -4.88
C ALA A 542 -20.65 13.06 -5.58
N ALA A 543 -21.33 13.12 -6.73
CA ALA A 543 -21.58 11.94 -7.56
C ALA A 543 -20.39 11.58 -8.46
N THR A 544 -19.48 12.54 -8.72
CA THR A 544 -18.39 12.38 -9.70
C THR A 544 -17.01 12.73 -9.16
N ALA A 545 -16.92 13.17 -7.90
CA ALA A 545 -15.66 13.43 -7.23
C ALA A 545 -15.74 13.15 -5.72
N ALA A 546 -14.60 12.80 -5.12
CA ALA A 546 -14.47 12.61 -3.68
C ALA A 546 -13.12 13.13 -3.15
N CYS A 547 -13.11 13.59 -1.90
CA CYS A 547 -11.88 13.96 -1.19
C CYS A 547 -11.54 12.86 -0.17
N GLY A 548 -10.29 12.37 -0.16
CA GLY A 548 -9.82 11.39 0.81
C GLY A 548 -9.87 11.92 2.25
N ALA A 549 -9.63 13.22 2.44
CA ALA A 549 -9.83 13.93 3.69
C ALA A 549 -10.62 15.23 3.45
N ALA A 550 -11.70 15.44 4.21
CA ALA A 550 -12.56 16.61 4.07
C ALA A 550 -11.97 17.89 4.70
N SER A 551 -11.03 17.75 5.64
CA SER A 551 -10.33 18.87 6.27
C SER A 551 -9.02 18.45 6.93
N GLY A 552 -8.18 19.43 7.26
CA GLY A 552 -6.94 19.24 8.00
C GLY A 552 -6.31 20.57 8.45
N SER A 553 -5.11 20.47 9.02
CA SER A 553 -4.34 21.60 9.54
C SER A 553 -2.85 21.42 9.30
N GLY A 554 -2.10 22.52 9.36
CA GLY A 554 -0.65 22.52 9.15
C GLY A 554 -0.25 23.00 7.75
N ASN A 555 1.03 23.27 7.60
CA ASN A 555 1.60 23.91 6.42
C ASN A 555 1.92 22.92 5.29
N ASP A 556 2.11 21.64 5.60
CA ASP A 556 2.33 20.57 4.62
C ASP A 556 0.99 19.91 4.27
N ILE A 557 0.35 20.37 3.20
CA ILE A 557 -0.93 19.80 2.74
C ILE A 557 -0.62 18.65 1.77
N SER A 558 -1.12 17.47 2.10
CA SER A 558 -1.10 16.30 1.23
C SER A 558 -2.39 15.51 1.41
N LEU A 559 -3.21 15.42 0.37
CA LEU A 559 -4.46 14.67 0.38
C LEU A 559 -4.72 14.03 -0.99
N THR A 560 -5.55 12.99 -1.01
CA THR A 560 -5.99 12.34 -2.26
C THR A 560 -7.37 12.83 -2.69
N VAL A 561 -7.59 12.89 -4.00
CA VAL A 561 -8.89 13.19 -4.63
C VAL A 561 -9.22 12.12 -5.68
N ASP A 562 -10.48 11.71 -5.71
CA ASP A 562 -11.05 10.87 -6.76
C ASP A 562 -11.82 11.79 -7.71
N LEU A 563 -11.60 11.65 -9.00
CA LEU A 563 -12.14 12.52 -10.04
C LEU A 563 -12.57 11.69 -11.25
N ASP A 564 -13.88 11.62 -11.49
CA ASP A 564 -14.40 11.14 -12.77
C ASP A 564 -13.98 12.10 -13.90
N VAL A 565 -14.05 11.62 -15.14
CA VAL A 565 -13.79 12.42 -16.34
C VAL A 565 -14.67 13.68 -16.35
N GLY A 566 -14.04 14.86 -16.23
CA GLY A 566 -14.73 16.15 -16.19
C GLY A 566 -15.07 16.69 -14.80
N ALA A 567 -14.77 15.95 -13.74
CA ALA A 567 -15.11 16.35 -12.39
C ALA A 567 -14.10 17.35 -11.79
N GLU A 568 -14.55 18.08 -10.76
CA GLU A 568 -13.73 19.07 -10.04
C GLU A 568 -13.92 18.92 -8.51
N ALA A 569 -12.89 19.26 -7.75
CA ALA A 569 -12.92 19.45 -6.31
C ALA A 569 -12.25 20.78 -5.92
N ILE A 570 -12.71 21.38 -4.82
CA ILE A 570 -12.24 22.66 -4.31
C ILE A 570 -11.59 22.47 -2.94
N ILE A 571 -10.33 22.90 -2.81
CA ILE A 571 -9.61 22.96 -1.54
C ILE A 571 -9.51 24.42 -1.11
N THR A 572 -10.04 24.76 0.07
CA THR A 572 -9.94 26.10 0.67
C THR A 572 -8.95 26.05 1.82
N ILE A 573 -7.94 26.92 1.80
CA ILE A 573 -6.84 26.96 2.77
C ILE A 573 -6.86 28.32 3.45
N ASN A 574 -7.03 28.36 4.77
CA ASN A 574 -7.03 29.56 5.59
C ASN A 574 -5.80 29.60 6.48
N GLY A 575 -5.22 30.79 6.69
CA GLY A 575 -4.12 31.00 7.63
C GLY A 575 -3.98 32.47 8.02
N THR A 576 -2.94 32.80 8.78
CA THR A 576 -2.63 34.17 9.22
C THR A 576 -1.17 34.49 8.96
N ILE A 577 -0.89 35.62 8.33
CA ILE A 577 0.49 36.07 8.10
C ILE A 577 1.11 36.45 9.45
N SER A 578 2.31 35.94 9.74
CA SER A 578 3.03 36.26 10.96
C SER A 578 3.12 37.78 11.16
N PRO A 579 2.78 38.31 12.36
CA PRO A 579 2.94 39.73 12.68
C PRO A 579 4.38 40.24 12.53
N LEU A 580 5.36 39.32 12.60
CA LEU A 580 6.79 39.60 12.48
C LEU A 580 7.31 39.52 11.04
N ALA A 581 6.45 39.30 10.04
CA ALA A 581 6.88 39.17 8.66
C ALA A 581 7.60 40.45 8.16
N ALA A 582 8.82 40.30 7.65
CA ALA A 582 9.73 41.40 7.28
C ALA A 582 9.31 42.19 6.02
N GLY A 583 8.21 41.79 5.37
CA GLY A 583 7.72 42.36 4.11
C GLY A 583 8.38 41.76 2.86
N GLY A 584 7.78 41.99 1.68
CA GLY A 584 8.27 41.49 0.39
C GLY A 584 7.36 40.44 -0.26
N ASP A 585 7.81 39.84 -1.36
CA ASP A 585 7.01 38.85 -2.10
C ASP A 585 7.08 37.47 -1.44
N LEU A 586 5.92 36.83 -1.28
CA LEU A 586 5.75 35.46 -0.80
C LEU A 586 5.11 34.64 -1.91
N SER A 587 5.77 33.54 -2.30
CA SER A 587 5.27 32.62 -3.32
C SER A 587 4.80 31.31 -2.67
N ASN A 588 3.69 30.77 -3.16
CA ASN A 588 3.18 29.46 -2.77
C ASN A 588 2.76 28.66 -4.01
N THR A 589 3.13 27.39 -4.06
CA THR A 589 2.94 26.51 -5.21
C THR A 589 2.22 25.24 -4.78
N ALA A 590 1.10 24.94 -5.44
CA ALA A 590 0.40 23.67 -5.32
C ALA A 590 0.63 22.80 -6.56
N THR A 591 0.61 21.49 -6.38
CA THR A 591 0.63 20.50 -7.47
C THR A 591 -0.47 19.47 -7.31
N ILE A 592 -0.89 18.87 -8.42
CA ILE A 592 -1.66 17.63 -8.44
C ILE A 592 -0.88 16.61 -9.25
N ASP A 593 -0.72 15.42 -8.70
CA ASP A 593 -0.07 14.30 -9.36
C ASP A 593 -1.09 13.16 -9.51
N PRO A 594 -1.11 12.43 -10.63
CA PRO A 594 -1.88 11.22 -10.74
C PRO A 594 -1.46 10.22 -9.65
N PRO A 595 -2.36 9.32 -9.22
CA PRO A 595 -2.04 8.32 -8.20
C PRO A 595 -0.75 7.58 -8.61
N PRO A 596 0.26 7.51 -7.71
CA PRO A 596 1.36 6.58 -7.90
C PRO A 596 0.83 5.17 -7.66
N ASP A 597 1.42 4.19 -8.33
CA ASP A 597 1.48 2.87 -7.72
C ASP A 597 2.92 2.37 -7.77
N THR A 598 3.29 1.61 -6.75
CA THR A 598 4.66 1.29 -6.27
C THR A 598 5.87 1.44 -7.23
N PHE A 599 6.61 2.54 -7.03
CA PHE A 599 8.06 2.74 -7.32
C PHE A 599 8.51 2.93 -8.80
N ASP A 600 8.19 4.08 -9.41
CA ASP A 600 9.05 4.75 -10.42
C ASP A 600 8.73 6.26 -10.50
N PRO A 601 9.71 7.17 -10.30
CA PRO A 601 9.51 8.63 -10.31
C PRO A 601 9.29 9.26 -11.70
N THR A 602 9.01 8.49 -12.77
CA THR A 602 8.84 9.04 -14.12
C THR A 602 7.50 8.80 -14.82
N ARG A 603 6.44 8.50 -14.02
CA ARG A 603 4.99 8.79 -14.20
C ARG A 603 4.10 7.54 -14.19
N GLY A 604 3.03 7.56 -13.38
CA GLY A 604 1.90 6.62 -13.42
C GLY A 604 1.01 6.91 -14.64
N VAL A 605 -0.32 6.87 -14.46
CA VAL A 605 -1.34 7.28 -15.44
C VAL A 605 -0.83 8.41 -16.33
N THR A 606 -0.88 8.21 -17.66
CA THR A 606 -0.26 9.15 -18.60
C THR A 606 -1.07 10.45 -18.68
N ASP A 607 -0.54 11.53 -18.09
CA ASP A 607 -1.05 12.89 -18.28
C ASP A 607 -0.48 13.53 -19.57
N PRO A 608 -1.33 13.88 -20.55
CA PRO A 608 -0.87 14.41 -21.83
C PRO A 608 -0.38 15.88 -21.76
N ASP A 609 -0.77 16.69 -20.77
CA ASP A 609 -0.30 18.06 -20.59
C ASP A 609 0.14 18.34 -19.15
N PRO A 610 1.30 17.83 -18.71
CA PRO A 610 1.73 17.97 -17.32
C PRO A 610 2.03 19.41 -16.86
N ASN A 611 1.89 20.42 -17.73
CA ASN A 611 2.13 21.82 -17.36
C ASN A 611 0.95 22.44 -16.60
N ASN A 612 -0.23 21.83 -16.67
CA ASN A 612 -1.44 22.27 -15.95
C ASN A 612 -1.55 21.64 -14.52
N ASN A 613 -0.60 20.78 -14.16
CA ASN A 613 -0.51 20.07 -12.87
C ASN A 613 0.22 20.85 -11.77
N THR A 614 0.56 22.11 -12.02
CA THR A 614 1.14 22.99 -11.03
C THR A 614 0.57 24.39 -11.13
N SER A 615 0.32 25.02 -9.98
CA SER A 615 -0.16 26.40 -9.93
C SER A 615 0.53 27.16 -8.81
N THR A 616 1.12 28.31 -9.16
CA THR A 616 1.89 29.16 -8.25
C THR A 616 1.21 30.51 -8.11
N GLN A 617 1.04 30.98 -6.87
CA GLN A 617 0.61 32.34 -6.57
C GLN A 617 1.66 33.11 -5.79
N THR A 618 1.83 34.38 -6.14
CA THR A 618 2.75 35.30 -5.44
C THR A 618 1.98 36.50 -4.92
N ILE A 619 2.16 36.80 -3.63
CA ILE A 619 1.55 37.94 -2.93
C ILE A 619 2.65 38.87 -2.42
N THR A 620 2.30 40.11 -2.10
CA THR A 620 3.22 41.03 -1.41
C THR A 620 2.80 41.24 0.05
N ILE A 621 3.72 41.00 0.98
CA ILE A 621 3.57 41.27 2.42
C ILE A 621 3.99 42.70 2.72
N ILE A 622 3.11 43.43 3.40
CA ILE A 622 3.36 44.74 4.00
C ILE A 622 3.80 44.48 5.46
N PRO A 623 5.01 44.87 5.87
CA PRO A 623 5.55 44.54 7.20
C PRO A 623 4.78 45.20 8.35
N GLY A 624 4.77 44.55 9.52
CA GLY A 624 4.21 45.06 10.78
C GLY A 624 5.19 45.98 11.55
N PRO A 625 4.75 46.65 12.64
CA PRO A 625 5.62 47.50 13.46
C PRO A 625 6.71 46.71 14.20
N ILE A 626 7.79 47.37 14.64
CA ILE A 626 8.91 46.78 15.41
C ILE A 626 8.79 47.21 16.87
N GLN A 627 9.06 46.33 17.83
CA GLN A 627 9.10 46.66 19.27
C GLN A 627 10.55 46.55 19.79
N PRO A 628 11.20 47.66 20.20
CA PRO A 628 12.45 47.56 20.96
C PRO A 628 12.17 47.02 22.37
N VAL A 629 13.19 46.40 22.97
CA VAL A 629 13.18 45.89 24.35
C VAL A 629 13.67 46.97 25.30
N GLY A 630 13.06 47.12 26.48
CA GLY A 630 13.36 48.16 27.46
C GLY A 630 13.53 47.56 28.85
N ILE A 631 14.62 47.85 29.55
CA ILE A 631 14.89 47.30 30.89
C ILE A 631 15.32 48.42 31.83
N LYS A 632 14.93 48.34 33.10
CA LYS A 632 15.30 49.30 34.14
C LYS A 632 15.73 48.61 35.44
N SER A 633 16.84 49.05 36.02
CA SER A 633 17.34 48.58 37.32
C SER A 633 17.55 49.72 38.31
N SER A 634 17.57 49.40 39.60
CA SER A 634 17.86 50.34 40.69
C SER A 634 18.95 49.83 41.61
N LYS A 635 19.76 50.74 42.13
CA LYS A 635 20.89 50.44 43.02
C LYS A 635 20.99 51.44 44.16
N LEU A 636 21.25 50.96 45.38
CA LEU A 636 21.66 51.81 46.49
C LEU A 636 23.11 52.29 46.24
N LEU A 637 23.27 53.55 45.86
CA LEU A 637 24.56 54.12 45.47
C LEU A 637 25.29 54.77 46.65
N ILE A 638 24.56 55.58 47.43
CA ILE A 638 25.08 56.21 48.64
C ILE A 638 24.16 55.84 49.78
N ASP A 639 24.70 55.04 50.68
CA ASP A 639 24.15 54.72 51.99
C ASP A 639 24.71 55.76 53.00
N ALA A 640 23.86 56.70 53.39
CA ALA A 640 24.23 57.88 54.16
C ALA A 640 24.32 57.60 55.66
N ASP A 641 23.54 56.64 56.17
CA ASP A 641 23.51 56.26 57.58
C ASP A 641 24.23 54.93 57.89
N GLY A 642 24.60 54.18 56.86
CA GLY A 642 25.46 53.00 56.91
C GLY A 642 24.74 51.71 57.27
N ASP A 643 23.43 51.63 57.02
CA ASP A 643 22.59 50.49 57.39
C ASP A 643 22.39 49.45 56.26
N GLU A 644 23.00 49.70 55.10
CA GLU A 644 22.90 48.88 53.87
C GLU A 644 21.47 48.75 53.30
N GLN A 645 20.52 49.59 53.75
CA GLN A 645 19.13 49.60 53.28
C GLN A 645 18.78 50.95 52.64
N PRO A 646 17.79 51.01 51.73
CA PRO A 646 17.35 52.27 51.15
C PRO A 646 16.49 53.05 52.15
N THR A 647 17.06 54.01 52.88
CA THR A 647 16.36 54.83 53.87
C THR A 647 16.27 56.32 53.49
N PRO A 648 15.43 57.13 54.18
CA PRO A 648 15.33 58.56 53.93
C PRO A 648 16.67 59.29 54.07
N GLY A 649 17.13 59.89 52.98
CA GLY A 649 18.44 60.56 52.88
C GLY A 649 19.47 59.83 52.01
N ASP A 650 19.23 58.57 51.67
CA ASP A 650 20.08 57.79 50.79
C ASP A 650 19.90 58.14 49.32
N THR A 651 20.91 57.79 48.50
CA THR A 651 20.88 58.02 47.06
C THR A 651 20.78 56.72 46.28
N LEU A 652 19.74 56.63 45.47
CA LEU A 652 19.51 55.56 44.50
C LEU A 652 20.07 55.95 43.13
N GLU A 653 20.61 54.99 42.39
CA GLU A 653 20.97 55.10 40.98
C GLU A 653 20.03 54.22 40.15
N TYR A 654 19.34 54.81 39.17
CA TYR A 654 18.58 54.08 38.17
C TYR A 654 19.40 53.89 36.90
N THR A 655 19.31 52.71 36.29
CA THR A 655 19.84 52.41 34.96
C THR A 655 18.70 52.02 34.04
N VAL A 656 18.54 52.70 32.91
CA VAL A 656 17.53 52.44 31.88
C VAL A 656 18.24 52.03 30.59
N ILE A 657 17.79 50.95 29.96
CA ILE A 657 18.36 50.41 28.71
C ILE A 657 17.25 50.22 27.70
N TYR A 658 17.47 50.64 26.45
CA TYR A 658 16.63 50.25 25.31
C TYR A 658 17.47 49.62 24.21
N ARG A 659 17.01 48.49 23.67
CA ARG A 659 17.72 47.71 22.63
C ARG A 659 16.79 47.36 21.45
N ASN A 660 17.28 47.55 20.23
CA ASN A 660 16.61 47.03 19.04
C ASN A 660 17.11 45.61 18.72
N ASN A 661 16.29 44.61 19.01
CA ASN A 661 16.58 43.21 18.75
C ASN A 661 16.16 42.73 17.35
N ASP A 662 15.49 43.56 16.54
CA ASP A 662 15.17 43.22 15.15
C ASP A 662 16.46 43.12 14.33
N GLY A 663 16.60 42.03 13.58
CA GLY A 663 17.81 41.74 12.81
C GLY A 663 17.94 42.53 11.50
N THR A 664 16.91 43.26 11.09
CA THR A 664 16.79 43.77 9.71
C THR A 664 16.29 45.20 9.58
N ARG A 665 15.56 45.72 10.56
CA ARG A 665 14.85 47.01 10.47
C ARG A 665 15.22 47.98 11.58
N ASN A 666 15.19 49.28 11.27
CA ASN A 666 15.51 50.37 12.19
C ASN A 666 14.30 50.75 13.04
N VAL A 667 14.51 51.14 14.30
CA VAL A 667 13.56 51.93 15.10
C VAL A 667 13.97 53.40 14.98
N THR A 668 13.22 54.20 14.23
CA THR A 668 13.52 55.61 13.95
C THR A 668 12.69 56.53 14.83
N GLU A 669 13.09 57.80 14.98
CA GLU A 669 12.34 58.79 15.78
C GLU A 669 12.09 58.35 17.23
N PHE A 670 13.13 57.80 17.86
CA PHE A 670 13.06 57.19 19.19
C PHE A 670 13.10 58.21 20.33
N LEU A 671 12.10 58.18 21.22
CA LEU A 671 12.00 59.08 22.37
C LEU A 671 11.79 58.29 23.65
N ALA A 672 12.75 58.31 24.59
CA ALA A 672 12.58 57.74 25.93
C ALA A 672 12.32 58.83 26.97
N ARG A 673 11.43 58.52 27.92
CA ARG A 673 10.98 59.37 29.00
C ARG A 673 10.97 58.59 30.30
N ASP A 674 11.19 59.30 31.41
CA ASP A 674 11.17 58.72 32.73
C ASP A 674 10.79 59.79 33.75
N THR A 675 9.76 59.52 34.55
CA THR A 675 9.18 60.50 35.46
C THR A 675 9.32 59.99 36.89
N ILE A 676 10.01 60.74 37.74
CA ILE A 676 10.18 60.39 39.15
C ILE A 676 9.03 60.96 39.98
N ASP A 677 8.63 60.24 41.04
CA ASP A 677 7.69 60.78 42.02
C ASP A 677 8.40 61.78 42.94
N THR A 678 8.23 63.07 42.65
CA THR A 678 8.85 64.15 43.43
C THR A 678 8.39 64.24 44.88
N SER A 679 7.28 63.56 45.24
CA SER A 679 6.86 63.46 46.64
C SER A 679 7.72 62.48 47.43
N LEU A 680 8.31 61.48 46.76
CA LEU A 680 9.12 60.43 47.39
C LEU A 680 10.63 60.64 47.21
N VAL A 681 11.04 61.14 46.05
CA VAL A 681 12.47 61.28 45.72
C VAL A 681 12.79 62.64 45.09
N THR A 682 14.02 63.10 45.29
CA THR A 682 14.55 64.33 44.67
C THR A 682 15.71 63.99 43.73
N PHE A 683 15.63 64.44 42.48
CA PHE A 683 16.70 64.28 41.49
C PHE A 683 18.02 64.92 41.95
N VAL A 684 19.15 64.21 41.80
CA VAL A 684 20.49 64.72 42.10
C VAL A 684 21.02 65.48 40.88
N PRO A 685 21.19 66.82 40.93
CA PRO A 685 21.60 67.60 39.76
C PRO A 685 22.97 67.19 39.22
N GLY A 686 23.05 66.97 37.90
CA GLY A 686 24.30 66.58 37.23
C GLY A 686 24.63 65.09 37.30
N SER A 687 23.74 64.25 37.84
CA SER A 687 23.92 62.80 37.91
C SER A 687 23.62 62.06 36.61
N TYR A 688 22.89 62.69 35.69
CA TYR A 688 22.45 62.04 34.45
C TYR A 688 23.61 61.72 33.50
N THR A 689 23.70 60.46 33.07
CA THR A 689 24.65 60.00 32.05
C THR A 689 23.95 59.23 30.93
N PHE A 690 24.56 59.21 29.75
CA PHE A 690 24.02 58.56 28.55
C PHE A 690 25.14 57.92 27.74
N ALA A 691 24.90 56.70 27.27
CA ALA A 691 25.77 55.99 26.34
C ALA A 691 24.93 55.41 25.20
N ALA A 692 25.43 55.53 23.98
CA ALA A 692 24.90 54.83 22.81
C ALA A 692 25.94 53.82 22.32
N ALA A 693 25.52 52.60 22.04
CA ALA A 693 26.35 51.50 21.60
C ALA A 693 25.81 50.89 20.30
N ASN A 694 26.63 50.04 19.66
CA ASN A 694 26.23 49.21 18.51
C ASN A 694 25.56 50.00 17.37
N GLY A 695 26.04 51.22 17.12
CA GLY A 695 25.58 52.06 16.01
C GLY A 695 24.32 52.89 16.29
N ALA A 696 23.76 52.87 17.50
CA ALA A 696 22.67 53.77 17.89
C ALA A 696 23.04 55.24 17.67
N VAL A 697 22.12 56.02 17.09
CA VAL A 697 22.30 57.45 16.73
C VAL A 697 21.34 58.35 17.54
N VAL A 698 20.85 57.86 18.66
CA VAL A 698 20.02 58.61 19.62
C VAL A 698 20.90 59.53 20.47
N THR A 699 20.40 60.72 20.83
CA THR A 699 21.17 61.70 21.62
C THR A 699 20.56 61.97 22.98
N ALA A 700 21.40 62.22 23.98
CA ALA A 700 21.00 62.52 25.36
C ALA A 700 20.23 63.85 25.47
N ASN A 701 19.30 63.94 26.43
CA ASN A 701 18.74 65.21 26.87
C ASN A 701 19.54 65.79 28.06
N PRO A 702 20.35 66.85 27.87
CA PRO A 702 21.19 67.39 28.94
C PRO A 702 20.41 68.11 30.04
N THR A 703 19.12 68.39 29.84
CA THR A 703 18.26 69.07 30.83
C THR A 703 17.36 68.14 31.63
N PHE A 704 17.48 66.82 31.44
CA PHE A 704 16.71 65.82 32.17
C PHE A 704 16.81 66.02 33.69
N ASN A 705 15.67 66.01 34.37
CA ASN A 705 15.58 66.07 35.83
C ASN A 705 14.44 65.22 36.41
N GLY A 706 13.84 64.34 35.59
CA GLY A 706 12.75 63.44 35.97
C GLY A 706 11.44 64.10 36.38
N SER A 707 11.35 65.43 36.39
CA SER A 707 10.18 66.18 36.89
C SER A 707 9.67 67.19 35.86
N THR A 708 10.21 68.41 35.86
CA THR A 708 9.83 69.44 34.87
C THR A 708 10.30 69.10 33.47
N ASP A 709 11.35 68.28 33.33
CA ASP A 709 11.81 67.69 32.09
C ASP A 709 12.07 66.19 32.29
N ASN A 710 11.13 65.38 31.81
CA ASN A 710 11.14 63.92 31.93
C ASN A 710 11.71 63.21 30.69
N ASN A 711 12.23 63.92 29.69
CA ASN A 711 12.78 63.26 28.51
C ASN A 711 14.20 62.76 28.84
N LEU A 712 14.43 61.45 28.79
CA LEU A 712 15.78 60.88 28.90
C LEU A 712 16.57 61.19 27.62
N THR A 713 15.94 61.01 26.44
CA THR A 713 16.56 61.31 25.14
C THR A 713 16.10 62.66 24.61
N ASN A 714 16.86 63.24 23.68
CA ASN A 714 16.63 64.59 23.18
C ASN A 714 15.28 64.68 22.42
N PRO A 715 14.29 65.45 22.93
CA PRO A 715 12.96 65.52 22.33
C PRO A 715 12.93 66.27 20.98
N THR A 716 14.03 66.92 20.58
CA THR A 716 14.16 67.65 19.31
C THR A 716 15.07 66.96 18.29
N ASN A 717 15.75 65.88 18.69
CA ASN A 717 16.64 65.10 17.85
C ASN A 717 16.54 63.61 18.20
N LEU A 718 15.43 63.00 17.75
CA LEU A 718 14.94 61.70 18.19
C LEU A 718 15.82 60.50 17.74
N GLY A 719 16.69 60.65 16.74
CA GLY A 719 17.67 59.63 16.37
C GLY A 719 17.07 58.28 15.93
N THR A 720 17.93 57.25 15.89
CA THR A 720 17.59 55.91 15.38
C THR A 720 18.32 54.84 16.20
N LEU A 721 17.64 53.72 16.48
CA LEU A 721 18.23 52.45 16.93
C LEU A 721 18.27 51.48 15.71
N PRO A 722 19.42 51.31 15.03
CA PRO A 722 19.57 50.37 13.92
C PRO A 722 19.34 48.89 14.32
N PRO A 723 19.12 47.97 13.36
CA PRO A 723 18.98 46.55 13.67
C PRO A 723 20.26 45.93 14.24
N GLY A 724 20.11 44.73 14.80
CA GLY A 724 21.24 43.91 15.22
C GLY A 724 21.80 44.24 16.61
N GLY A 725 20.94 44.65 17.54
CA GLY A 725 21.31 44.87 18.94
C GLY A 725 21.86 46.26 19.23
N SER A 726 21.45 47.28 18.45
CA SER A 726 21.77 48.67 18.82
C SER A 726 21.13 49.02 20.16
N GLU A 727 21.85 49.77 20.99
CA GLU A 727 21.49 49.95 22.39
C GLU A 727 21.78 51.37 22.86
N ILE A 728 20.93 51.87 23.75
CA ILE A 728 21.21 53.04 24.57
C ILE A 728 21.08 52.70 26.04
N THR A 729 21.96 53.29 26.86
CA THR A 729 21.98 53.16 28.32
C THR A 729 21.94 54.55 28.92
N MET A 730 21.04 54.77 29.88
CA MET A 730 20.83 56.04 30.58
C MET A 730 20.92 55.77 32.08
N THR A 731 21.70 56.55 32.82
CA THR A 731 21.71 56.45 34.28
C THR A 731 21.44 57.79 34.93
N TYR A 732 20.78 57.80 36.09
CA TYR A 732 20.59 59.00 36.89
C TYR A 732 20.38 58.67 38.36
N GLN A 733 20.58 59.65 39.23
CA GLN A 733 20.50 59.46 40.67
C GLN A 733 19.38 60.29 41.30
N VAL A 734 18.74 59.71 42.31
CA VAL A 734 17.73 60.37 43.14
C VAL A 734 18.03 60.16 44.62
N THR A 735 17.73 61.14 45.45
CA THR A 735 17.81 61.03 46.91
C THR A 735 16.42 60.77 47.47
N ILE A 736 16.27 59.80 48.38
CA ILE A 736 15.00 59.53 49.07
C ILE A 736 14.70 60.72 49.99
N ASN A 737 13.52 61.32 49.86
CA ASN A 737 13.16 62.52 50.64
C ASN A 737 13.10 62.20 52.13
N SER A 738 13.48 63.16 52.98
CA SER A 738 13.60 62.97 54.44
C SER A 738 12.30 62.66 55.17
N ASP A 739 11.16 62.89 54.52
CA ASP A 739 9.81 62.71 55.06
C ASP A 739 9.11 61.45 54.56
N VAL A 740 9.78 60.62 53.75
CA VAL A 740 9.24 59.34 53.29
C VAL A 740 9.18 58.35 54.46
N PRO A 741 8.01 57.79 54.80
CA PRO A 741 7.89 56.77 55.83
C PRO A 741 8.58 55.46 55.44
N VAL A 742 9.08 54.73 56.44
CA VAL A 742 9.49 53.32 56.28
C VAL A 742 8.29 52.49 55.80
N GLY A 743 8.54 51.53 54.91
CA GLY A 743 7.54 50.71 54.23
C GLY A 743 6.97 51.32 52.94
N THR A 744 7.35 52.55 52.59
CA THR A 744 6.84 53.19 51.34
C THR A 744 7.50 52.59 50.11
N GLU A 745 6.71 52.22 49.10
CA GLU A 745 7.21 51.80 47.79
C GLU A 745 7.50 53.01 46.89
N ILE A 746 8.69 53.03 46.31
CA ILE A 746 9.08 53.96 45.24
C ILE A 746 9.01 53.18 43.93
N MET A 747 7.89 53.34 43.20
CA MET A 747 7.69 52.75 41.88
C MET A 747 8.19 53.69 40.79
N ASN A 748 8.92 53.16 39.81
CA ASN A 748 9.47 53.97 38.74
C ASN A 748 9.65 53.19 37.42
N GLN A 749 8.96 53.61 36.35
CA GLN A 749 9.02 52.95 35.04
C GLN A 749 9.33 53.96 33.93
N ALA A 750 10.26 53.61 33.04
CA ALA A 750 10.53 54.44 31.86
C ALA A 750 9.62 54.02 30.70
N VAL A 751 9.31 54.95 29.81
CA VAL A 751 8.52 54.71 28.60
C VAL A 751 9.20 55.33 27.39
N ALA A 752 9.19 54.61 26.28
CA ALA A 752 9.66 55.07 25.00
C ALA A 752 8.56 55.06 23.94
N THR A 753 8.66 55.97 22.99
CA THR A 753 7.73 56.09 21.86
C THR A 753 8.51 56.20 20.57
N SER A 754 7.94 55.75 19.45
CA SER A 754 8.49 56.04 18.13
C SER A 754 7.40 56.32 17.10
N THR A 755 7.50 57.47 16.43
CA THR A 755 6.59 57.88 15.36
C THR A 755 6.98 57.36 13.98
N GLY A 756 8.11 56.64 13.88
CA GLY A 756 8.68 56.09 12.64
C GLY A 756 8.06 54.76 12.16
N GLY A 757 6.94 54.32 12.75
CA GLY A 757 6.25 53.07 12.39
C GLY A 757 6.48 51.89 13.34
N THR A 758 6.85 52.14 14.60
CA THR A 758 7.30 51.11 15.56
C THR A 758 6.63 51.22 16.93
N LEU A 759 5.29 51.23 16.95
CA LEU A 759 4.40 51.29 18.13
C LEU A 759 4.33 52.65 18.87
N GLU A 760 3.18 52.90 19.52
CA GLU A 760 2.93 54.17 20.24
C GLU A 760 3.63 54.25 21.60
N ASN A 761 3.72 53.17 22.41
CA ASN A 761 4.41 53.13 23.72
C ASN A 761 5.18 51.82 23.96
N VAL A 762 6.36 51.94 24.58
CA VAL A 762 7.27 50.85 24.96
C VAL A 762 7.77 51.11 26.37
N VAL A 763 7.17 50.47 27.36
CA VAL A 763 7.58 50.59 28.77
C VAL A 763 8.80 49.71 29.05
N THR A 764 9.49 49.94 30.17
CA THR A 764 10.62 49.12 30.61
C THR A 764 10.19 48.06 31.61
N ASP A 765 10.76 46.88 31.49
CA ASP A 765 10.72 45.82 32.51
C ASP A 765 11.71 46.10 33.62
N ALA A 766 11.41 45.67 34.85
CA ALA A 766 12.36 45.69 35.93
C ALA A 766 13.45 44.61 35.73
N SER A 767 14.62 44.85 36.31
CA SER A 767 15.71 43.90 36.28
C SER A 767 16.69 44.15 37.42
N ALA A 768 17.08 43.10 38.13
CA ALA A 768 18.10 43.17 39.18
C ALA A 768 19.39 42.44 38.76
N GLY A 769 20.48 43.20 38.60
CA GLY A 769 21.82 42.66 38.44
C GLY A 769 22.56 42.44 39.77
N THR A 770 23.82 42.02 39.68
CA THR A 770 24.70 41.91 40.86
C THR A 770 24.98 43.28 41.47
N GLY A 771 24.50 43.51 42.69
CA GLY A 771 24.69 44.77 43.41
C GLY A 771 23.58 45.81 43.17
N ASP A 772 22.51 45.43 42.47
CA ASP A 772 21.26 46.17 42.39
C ASP A 772 20.35 45.80 43.58
N ILE A 773 19.36 46.65 43.86
CA ILE A 773 18.32 46.36 44.85
C ILE A 773 17.44 45.23 44.28
N THR A 774 17.21 44.19 45.09
CA THR A 774 16.34 43.08 44.71
C THR A 774 14.95 43.60 44.38
N GLN A 775 14.46 43.26 43.19
CA GLN A 775 13.12 43.61 42.74
C GLN A 775 12.11 42.57 43.23
N ILE A 776 10.84 42.92 43.16
CA ILE A 776 9.75 42.01 43.55
C ILE A 776 9.71 40.86 42.52
N PRO A 777 9.47 39.60 42.92
CA PRO A 777 9.31 38.50 41.96
C PRO A 777 8.05 38.68 41.10
N ASP A 778 8.13 38.28 39.83
CA ASP A 778 7.02 38.20 38.86
C ASP A 778 5.73 37.67 39.48
N ASP A 779 4.71 38.53 39.47
CA ASP A 779 3.38 38.27 40.00
C ASP A 779 2.41 37.66 38.95
N GLY A 780 2.89 37.45 37.72
CA GLY A 780 2.17 36.92 36.58
C GLY A 780 1.40 37.96 35.78
N VAL A 781 1.57 39.26 36.05
CA VAL A 781 0.88 40.37 35.38
C VAL A 781 1.85 41.20 34.52
N ASP A 782 1.89 40.89 33.23
CA ASP A 782 2.72 41.61 32.26
C ASP A 782 2.32 43.08 32.12
N THR A 783 3.10 43.97 32.74
CA THR A 783 3.00 45.43 32.61
C THR A 783 4.16 46.03 31.82
N GLY A 784 4.93 45.18 31.14
CA GLY A 784 6.23 45.45 30.57
C GLY A 784 6.29 45.32 29.03
N ASN A 785 7.49 45.12 28.49
CA ASN A 785 7.71 44.77 27.08
C ASN A 785 8.60 43.53 26.87
N LEU A 786 8.88 42.76 27.92
CA LEU A 786 9.48 41.43 27.87
C LEU A 786 8.61 40.38 28.59
N PRO A 787 7.85 39.56 27.85
CA PRO A 787 7.12 38.45 28.45
C PRO A 787 8.10 37.39 29.03
N ASP A 788 7.69 36.76 30.13
CA ASP A 788 8.34 35.61 30.77
C ASP A 788 9.74 35.88 31.40
N THR A 789 10.02 37.11 31.85
CA THR A 789 11.36 37.48 32.38
C THR A 789 11.53 37.37 33.89
N GLY A 790 10.46 37.10 34.65
CA GLY A 790 10.53 36.86 36.09
C GLY A 790 10.55 38.13 36.96
N ASP A 791 10.40 39.31 36.36
CA ASP A 791 10.20 40.64 36.98
C ASP A 791 9.83 41.65 35.86
N ASP A 792 8.58 41.62 35.38
CA ASP A 792 8.07 42.45 34.26
C ASP A 792 7.30 43.71 34.74
N GLU A 793 7.38 43.99 36.03
CA GLU A 793 6.78 45.11 36.74
C GLU A 793 7.63 46.41 36.64
N PRO A 794 7.08 47.58 37.05
CA PRO A 794 7.90 48.77 37.30
C PRO A 794 9.04 48.48 38.28
N THR A 795 10.16 49.22 38.18
CA THR A 795 11.22 49.09 39.19
C THR A 795 10.72 49.60 40.55
N ILE A 796 10.72 48.75 41.58
CA ILE A 796 10.21 49.05 42.93
C ILE A 796 11.37 49.06 43.94
N VAL A 797 11.37 50.07 44.82
CA VAL A 797 12.28 50.16 45.98
C VAL A 797 11.45 50.42 47.24
N ILE A 798 11.56 49.57 48.26
CA ILE A 798 10.85 49.71 49.54
C ILE A 798 11.73 50.48 50.54
N VAL A 799 11.26 51.60 51.05
CA VAL A 799 12.02 52.45 51.98
C VAL A 799 12.14 51.80 53.36
N GLY A 800 13.37 51.55 53.84
CA GLY A 800 13.67 51.05 55.18
C GLY A 800 13.20 49.61 55.49
N GLY A 801 12.75 48.86 54.49
CA GLY A 801 12.47 47.44 54.64
C GLY A 801 13.75 46.62 54.44
N ASP A 802 14.02 45.67 55.34
CA ASP A 802 14.81 44.50 54.96
C ASP A 802 13.87 43.58 54.16
N PRO A 803 14.01 43.44 52.83
CA PRO A 803 13.17 42.55 52.04
C PRO A 803 13.33 41.07 52.43
N THR A 804 14.19 40.75 53.41
CA THR A 804 14.45 39.39 53.91
C THR A 804 14.01 39.12 55.36
N ASP A 805 13.46 40.07 56.13
CA ASP A 805 12.99 39.83 57.51
C ASP A 805 11.45 39.95 57.67
N PRO A 806 10.70 38.84 57.52
CA PRO A 806 9.24 38.80 57.67
C PRO A 806 8.76 38.87 59.14
N THR A 807 9.58 39.34 60.09
CA THR A 807 9.24 39.33 61.53
C THR A 807 9.20 40.68 62.22
N ASP A 808 9.28 41.81 61.52
CA ASP A 808 9.09 43.15 62.11
C ASP A 808 7.62 43.40 62.51
N PRO A 809 7.29 43.50 63.81
CA PRO A 809 5.91 43.67 64.29
C PRO A 809 5.39 45.11 64.21
N THR A 810 6.11 46.04 63.58
CA THR A 810 5.66 47.42 63.34
C THR A 810 5.23 47.72 61.91
N ASP A 811 5.33 46.73 61.01
CA ASP A 811 4.75 46.78 59.67
C ASP A 811 3.32 46.21 59.69
N PRO A 812 2.26 47.01 59.49
CA PRO A 812 0.92 46.48 59.40
C PRO A 812 0.79 45.75 58.06
N GLU A 813 0.80 44.41 58.10
CA GLU A 813 0.51 43.52 56.96
C GLU A 813 -0.45 44.18 55.96
N PRO A 814 0.02 44.55 54.74
CA PRO A 814 -0.83 45.16 53.75
C PRO A 814 -2.02 44.24 53.48
N THR A 815 -3.19 44.84 53.29
CA THR A 815 -4.40 44.06 53.05
C THR A 815 -4.46 43.66 51.60
N ASN A 816 -4.26 42.38 51.33
CA ASN A 816 -4.41 41.80 50.01
C ASN A 816 -5.89 41.63 49.70
N LEU A 817 -6.32 42.19 48.56
CA LEU A 817 -7.63 41.93 47.98
C LEU A 817 -7.50 40.78 46.98
N VAL A 818 -8.01 39.62 47.36
CA VAL A 818 -7.99 38.42 46.54
C VAL A 818 -9.32 38.31 45.80
N LEU A 819 -9.26 38.09 44.49
CA LEU A 819 -10.42 37.88 43.64
C LEU A 819 -10.38 36.49 43.03
N VAL A 820 -11.51 35.77 43.07
CA VAL A 820 -11.65 34.45 42.45
C VAL A 820 -12.89 34.46 41.58
N LYS A 821 -12.73 34.33 40.26
CA LYS A 821 -13.84 34.27 39.31
C LYS A 821 -14.18 32.81 39.00
N ARG A 822 -15.48 32.48 39.07
CA ARG A 822 -16.01 31.13 38.83
C ARG A 822 -17.28 31.17 38.00
N ILE A 823 -17.49 30.13 37.23
CA ILE A 823 -18.77 29.81 36.59
C ILE A 823 -19.62 29.07 37.62
N THR A 824 -20.79 29.63 37.91
CA THR A 824 -21.65 29.17 39.02
C THR A 824 -23.03 28.71 38.58
N ASN A 825 -23.40 28.98 37.33
CA ASN A 825 -24.55 28.40 36.67
C ASN A 825 -24.35 28.42 35.15
N ALA A 826 -24.91 27.44 34.44
CA ALA A 826 -24.95 27.40 32.98
C ALA A 826 -26.25 26.73 32.56
N GLU A 827 -27.06 27.43 31.76
CA GLU A 827 -28.40 27.01 31.37
C GLU A 827 -28.58 27.01 29.85
N ARG A 828 -29.15 25.93 29.33
CA ARG A 828 -29.63 25.81 27.95
C ARG A 828 -31.15 25.85 27.95
N GLU A 829 -31.72 26.83 27.27
CA GLU A 829 -33.18 27.07 27.23
C GLU A 829 -33.81 27.20 28.65
N GLY A 830 -33.06 27.72 29.63
CA GLY A 830 -33.49 27.88 31.02
C GLY A 830 -33.44 26.59 31.87
N VAL A 831 -32.77 25.55 31.37
CA VAL A 831 -32.51 24.30 32.11
C VAL A 831 -31.00 24.15 32.34
N PRO A 832 -30.55 23.80 33.57
CA PRO A 832 -29.13 23.56 33.82
C PRO A 832 -28.53 22.52 32.87
N ILE A 833 -27.36 22.82 32.31
CA ILE A 833 -26.66 21.89 31.41
C ILE A 833 -26.28 20.62 32.21
N PRO A 834 -26.72 19.42 31.78
CA PRO A 834 -26.48 18.19 32.52
C PRO A 834 -25.00 17.82 32.51
N GLY A 835 -24.52 17.19 33.60
CA GLY A 835 -23.14 16.70 33.71
C GLY A 835 -22.18 17.64 34.45
N ILE A 836 -22.58 18.88 34.72
CA ILE A 836 -21.72 19.89 35.35
C ILE A 836 -22.12 20.10 36.81
N ASN A 837 -21.20 19.88 37.75
CA ASN A 837 -21.42 20.14 39.17
C ASN A 837 -20.90 21.53 39.57
N LEU A 838 -21.76 22.55 39.45
CA LEU A 838 -21.43 23.94 39.77
C LEU A 838 -21.71 24.32 41.24
N GLY A 839 -22.22 23.37 42.04
CA GLY A 839 -22.59 23.59 43.44
C GLY A 839 -21.49 23.30 44.45
N THR A 840 -20.31 22.85 43.99
CA THR A 840 -19.16 22.50 44.84
C THR A 840 -17.96 23.38 44.53
N PHE A 841 -17.05 23.51 45.49
CA PHE A 841 -15.72 24.07 45.25
C PHE A 841 -14.92 23.09 44.38
N VAL A 842 -14.42 23.58 43.25
CA VAL A 842 -13.45 22.88 42.41
C VAL A 842 -12.19 23.73 42.42
N ASP A 843 -11.15 23.15 43.00
CA ASP A 843 -9.82 23.74 43.15
C ASP A 843 -9.19 23.96 41.76
N ASP A 844 -8.70 25.18 41.50
CA ASP A 844 -7.87 25.47 40.35
C ASP A 844 -6.40 25.18 40.71
N PRO A 845 -5.81 24.08 40.22
CA PRO A 845 -4.48 23.65 40.67
C PRO A 845 -3.36 24.64 40.32
N ASN A 846 -3.64 25.63 39.46
CA ASN A 846 -2.68 26.66 39.04
C ASN A 846 -2.88 28.00 39.77
N ASP A 847 -3.95 28.16 40.57
CA ASP A 847 -4.25 29.39 41.29
C ASP A 847 -4.50 29.10 42.77
N THR A 848 -3.51 29.35 43.61
CA THR A 848 -3.63 29.11 45.06
C THR A 848 -4.60 30.05 45.79
N ASN A 849 -5.09 31.12 45.12
CA ASN A 849 -5.95 32.13 45.73
C ASN A 849 -7.32 31.58 46.14
N ASP A 850 -7.83 30.54 45.48
CA ASP A 850 -9.14 29.95 45.77
C ASP A 850 -9.14 29.01 47.00
N ASN A 851 -7.94 28.65 47.47
CA ASN A 851 -7.68 27.76 48.60
C ASN A 851 -7.43 28.51 49.92
N LEU A 852 -7.50 29.84 49.90
CA LEU A 852 -7.21 30.65 51.09
C LEU A 852 -8.20 30.38 52.23
N PRO A 853 -7.73 30.28 53.49
CA PRO A 853 -8.58 29.96 54.63
C PRO A 853 -9.65 31.04 54.91
N GLY A 854 -9.42 32.29 54.48
CA GLY A 854 -10.35 33.40 54.60
C GLY A 854 -11.71 33.18 53.90
N TRP A 855 -11.78 32.29 52.91
CA TRP A 855 -13.04 31.95 52.22
C TRP A 855 -14.08 31.27 53.11
N SER A 856 -13.68 30.74 54.27
CA SER A 856 -14.59 30.15 55.26
C SER A 856 -15.67 31.10 55.78
N GLY A 857 -15.52 32.41 55.57
CA GLY A 857 -16.55 33.41 55.87
C GLY A 857 -17.73 33.45 54.87
N LEU A 858 -17.63 32.79 53.70
CA LEU A 858 -18.76 32.59 52.79
C LEU A 858 -19.76 31.60 53.38
N SER A 859 -21.05 31.75 53.02
CA SER A 859 -22.09 30.81 53.47
C SER A 859 -21.91 29.38 52.95
N THR A 860 -21.20 29.23 51.83
CA THR A 860 -20.79 27.96 51.23
C THR A 860 -19.48 27.41 51.82
N GLY A 861 -18.75 28.20 52.61
CA GLY A 861 -17.44 27.87 53.18
C GLY A 861 -16.26 27.97 52.22
N ALA A 862 -16.50 28.13 50.91
CA ALA A 862 -15.51 28.23 49.85
C ALA A 862 -16.14 28.86 48.57
N PRO A 863 -15.34 29.38 47.61
CA PRO A 863 -15.84 29.91 46.35
C PRO A 863 -16.33 28.79 45.41
N VAL A 864 -17.60 28.41 45.51
CA VAL A 864 -18.18 27.33 44.66
C VAL A 864 -18.25 27.72 43.19
N GLY A 865 -18.22 26.71 42.31
CA GLY A 865 -18.20 26.86 40.85
C GLY A 865 -16.92 26.28 40.23
N VAL A 866 -16.79 26.41 38.92
CA VAL A 866 -15.61 25.95 38.15
C VAL A 866 -14.91 27.13 37.47
N SER A 867 -13.58 27.10 37.30
CA SER A 867 -12.85 28.12 36.53
C SER A 867 -13.04 27.96 35.01
N GLN A 868 -13.25 26.72 34.55
CA GLN A 868 -13.46 26.37 33.15
C GLN A 868 -14.62 25.40 32.98
N LEU A 869 -15.41 25.57 31.91
CA LEU A 869 -16.43 24.59 31.49
C LEU A 869 -15.83 23.67 30.43
N ASP A 870 -15.80 22.36 30.71
CA ASP A 870 -15.38 21.34 29.73
C ASP A 870 -16.48 20.98 28.72
N GLU A 871 -17.73 21.30 29.04
CA GLU A 871 -18.88 21.04 28.17
C GLU A 871 -19.05 22.16 27.14
N PRO A 872 -19.22 21.84 25.84
CA PRO A 872 -19.35 22.84 24.80
C PRO A 872 -20.66 23.63 24.94
N LEU A 873 -20.51 24.94 25.00
CA LEU A 873 -21.61 25.89 24.98
C LEU A 873 -22.11 26.10 23.54
N ALA A 874 -23.40 26.42 23.41
CA ALA A 874 -24.06 26.75 22.16
C ALA A 874 -24.60 28.17 22.18
N SER A 875 -24.78 28.78 21.00
CA SER A 875 -25.48 30.07 20.86
C SER A 875 -26.85 30.00 21.56
N GLY A 876 -27.13 31.01 22.37
CA GLY A 876 -28.33 31.09 23.21
C GLY A 876 -28.19 30.53 24.63
N ASP A 877 -27.12 29.78 24.95
CA ASP A 877 -26.84 29.34 26.32
C ASP A 877 -26.55 30.55 27.23
N VAL A 878 -26.98 30.49 28.49
CA VAL A 878 -26.79 31.53 29.49
C VAL A 878 -25.82 31.05 30.57
N VAL A 879 -24.74 31.81 30.79
CA VAL A 879 -23.69 31.50 31.76
C VAL A 879 -23.68 32.54 32.88
N GLU A 880 -23.58 32.10 34.14
CA GLU A 880 -23.50 32.95 35.33
C GLU A 880 -22.08 32.96 35.90
N TYR A 881 -21.44 34.13 35.85
CA TYR A 881 -20.16 34.37 36.50
C TYR A 881 -20.36 34.91 37.91
N THR A 882 -19.61 34.38 38.86
CA THR A 882 -19.44 34.93 40.21
C THR A 882 -17.98 35.32 40.41
N ILE A 883 -17.72 36.57 40.75
CA ILE A 883 -16.45 37.08 41.24
C ILE A 883 -16.53 37.12 42.76
N TYR A 884 -15.86 36.20 43.43
CA TYR A 884 -15.66 36.25 44.88
C TYR A 884 -14.55 37.23 45.20
N PHE A 885 -14.68 37.94 46.33
CA PHE A 885 -13.63 38.81 46.85
C PHE A 885 -13.35 38.48 48.32
N LEU A 886 -12.07 38.56 48.71
CA LEU A 886 -11.57 38.32 50.06
C LEU A 886 -10.48 39.36 50.38
N ALA A 887 -10.63 40.08 51.49
CA ALA A 887 -9.61 40.99 52.01
C ALA A 887 -8.89 40.32 53.20
N GLU A 888 -7.58 40.08 53.07
CA GLU A 888 -6.74 39.48 54.11
C GLU A 888 -5.57 40.41 54.45
N GLY A 889 -5.45 40.81 55.71
CA GLY A 889 -4.41 41.71 56.22
C GLY A 889 -4.89 42.59 57.36
N GLY A 890 -4.16 43.67 57.66
CA GLY A 890 -4.36 44.48 58.87
C GLY A 890 -5.08 45.83 58.66
N THR A 891 -5.29 46.27 57.43
CA THR A 891 -5.71 47.64 57.05
C THR A 891 -7.06 47.69 56.30
N VAL A 892 -7.86 48.74 56.51
CA VAL A 892 -9.15 48.87 55.80
C VAL A 892 -8.90 49.25 54.33
N LEU A 893 -9.46 48.51 53.39
CA LEU A 893 -9.49 48.89 51.97
C LEU A 893 -10.59 49.94 51.76
N GLU A 894 -10.28 51.06 51.13
CA GLU A 894 -11.26 52.12 50.84
C GLU A 894 -11.54 52.24 49.34
N ASN A 895 -12.78 52.64 48.99
CA ASN A 895 -13.19 52.92 47.60
C ASN A 895 -12.95 51.78 46.60
N VAL A 896 -13.11 50.53 47.05
CA VAL A 896 -12.93 49.35 46.21
C VAL A 896 -14.02 49.33 45.14
N ARG A 897 -13.58 49.26 43.88
CA ARG A 897 -14.44 49.15 42.69
C ARG A 897 -13.95 47.96 41.87
N LEU A 898 -14.87 47.13 41.40
CA LEU A 898 -14.59 45.99 40.53
C LEU A 898 -15.19 46.24 39.16
N CYS A 899 -14.42 45.98 38.10
CA CYS A 899 -14.88 46.01 36.72
C CYS A 899 -14.58 44.69 36.03
N ASP A 900 -15.52 44.19 35.24
CA ASP A 900 -15.39 42.96 34.47
C ASP A 900 -15.93 43.17 33.04
N PRO A 901 -15.05 43.21 32.03
CA PRO A 901 -15.45 43.29 30.62
C PRO A 901 -16.27 42.07 30.18
N ILE A 902 -17.24 42.28 29.30
CA ILE A 902 -18.01 41.19 28.69
C ILE A 902 -17.13 40.52 27.61
N PRO A 903 -16.96 39.18 27.62
CA PRO A 903 -16.17 38.49 26.61
C PRO A 903 -16.73 38.63 25.18
N ASP A 904 -15.85 38.62 24.19
CA ASP A 904 -16.22 38.55 22.76
C ASP A 904 -17.12 37.34 22.47
N GLY A 905 -18.11 37.53 21.58
CA GLY A 905 -19.09 36.49 21.24
C GLY A 905 -20.14 36.23 22.33
N THR A 906 -20.24 37.11 23.33
CA THR A 906 -21.25 37.02 24.39
C THR A 906 -21.90 38.37 24.66
N VAL A 907 -23.10 38.36 25.24
CA VAL A 907 -23.82 39.58 25.63
C VAL A 907 -24.35 39.51 27.05
N PHE A 908 -24.24 40.61 27.79
CA PHE A 908 -24.80 40.74 29.13
C PHE A 908 -26.33 40.52 29.16
N VAL A 909 -26.84 39.89 30.22
CA VAL A 909 -28.27 39.62 30.42
C VAL A 909 -28.86 40.63 31.43
N PRO A 910 -29.60 41.68 30.99
CA PRO A 910 -30.00 42.79 31.85
C PRO A 910 -30.97 42.45 32.99
N ASN A 911 -31.71 41.36 32.88
CA ASN A 911 -32.70 40.92 33.88
C ASN A 911 -32.34 39.53 34.45
N GLY A 912 -31.04 39.29 34.67
CA GLY A 912 -30.52 37.98 35.04
C GLY A 912 -31.06 37.39 36.35
N PHE A 913 -31.45 38.23 37.32
CA PHE A 913 -31.88 37.77 38.66
C PHE A 913 -33.30 38.22 39.05
N ALA A 914 -33.74 39.40 38.62
CA ALA A 914 -35.09 39.90 38.81
C ALA A 914 -35.43 40.95 37.73
N GLY A 915 -36.68 41.42 37.70
CA GLY A 915 -37.07 42.50 36.79
C GLY A 915 -36.30 43.78 37.11
N ASN A 916 -35.52 44.26 36.14
CA ASN A 916 -34.56 45.36 36.22
C ASN A 916 -33.33 45.10 37.11
N SER A 917 -32.99 43.85 37.41
CA SER A 917 -31.80 43.49 38.19
C SER A 917 -30.92 42.48 37.45
N GLY A 918 -29.83 42.97 36.86
CA GLY A 918 -28.85 42.18 36.13
C GLY A 918 -27.63 41.74 36.95
N ILE A 919 -27.46 42.27 38.16
CA ILE A 919 -26.30 42.03 39.03
C ILE A 919 -26.78 41.58 40.42
N ALA A 920 -26.09 40.64 41.04
CA ALA A 920 -26.29 40.26 42.44
C ALA A 920 -25.00 40.51 43.24
N LEU A 921 -25.12 41.20 44.38
CA LEU A 921 -24.01 41.58 45.25
C LEU A 921 -24.21 40.98 46.63
N ASN A 922 -23.21 40.25 47.13
CA ASN A 922 -23.11 39.83 48.51
C ASN A 922 -22.06 40.67 49.25
N MET A 923 -22.52 41.38 50.28
CA MET A 923 -21.66 42.10 51.22
C MET A 923 -22.15 41.84 52.64
N ASN A 924 -21.22 41.67 53.58
CA ASN A 924 -21.53 41.39 54.99
C ASN A 924 -22.49 40.20 55.15
N GLY A 925 -22.35 39.17 54.31
CA GLY A 925 -23.19 37.97 54.32
C GLY A 925 -24.63 38.17 53.79
N THR A 926 -24.98 39.33 53.25
CA THR A 926 -26.32 39.60 52.68
C THR A 926 -26.26 39.74 51.16
N THR A 927 -26.99 38.89 50.43
CA THR A 927 -27.13 38.99 48.97
C THR A 927 -28.29 39.89 48.59
N SER A 928 -28.02 40.90 47.76
CA SER A 928 -28.99 41.83 47.19
C SER A 928 -28.93 41.80 45.66
N ASN A 929 -30.07 41.74 44.99
CA ASN A 929 -30.15 41.92 43.54
C ASN A 929 -30.23 43.43 43.26
N ILE A 930 -29.25 43.94 42.53
CA ILE A 930 -29.11 45.36 42.19
C ILE A 930 -29.32 45.57 40.69
N THR A 931 -29.62 46.80 40.30
CA THR A 931 -29.87 47.14 38.90
C THR A 931 -28.58 47.12 38.08
N ASN A 932 -28.73 47.16 36.77
CA ASN A 932 -27.63 47.29 35.82
C ASN A 932 -27.61 48.70 35.18
N ALA A 933 -28.35 49.65 35.76
CA ALA A 933 -28.49 51.02 35.27
C ALA A 933 -27.58 51.97 36.07
N ALA A 934 -27.24 53.12 35.50
CA ALA A 934 -26.55 54.18 36.24
C ALA A 934 -27.53 54.85 37.22
N ASP A 935 -27.64 54.33 38.45
CA ASP A 935 -28.48 54.90 39.49
C ASP A 935 -27.75 55.02 40.86
N ALA A 936 -28.49 54.98 41.96
CA ALA A 936 -27.94 55.17 43.30
C ALA A 936 -27.49 53.85 43.96
N ASP A 937 -27.72 52.71 43.30
CA ASP A 937 -27.21 51.43 43.77
C ASP A 937 -25.73 51.22 43.40
N GLN A 938 -25.18 50.07 43.77
CA GLN A 938 -23.75 49.80 43.71
C GLN A 938 -23.29 49.27 42.35
N GLY A 939 -24.18 48.98 41.40
CA GLY A 939 -23.88 48.24 40.17
C GLY A 939 -24.32 48.96 38.90
N GLN A 940 -23.51 48.86 37.85
CA GLN A 940 -23.86 49.41 36.54
C GLN A 940 -23.30 48.51 35.43
N PHE A 941 -24.08 48.32 34.36
CA PHE A 941 -23.57 47.78 33.09
C PHE A 941 -23.32 48.92 32.10
N PHE A 942 -22.11 48.97 31.54
CA PHE A 942 -21.74 49.84 30.43
C PHE A 942 -21.95 49.08 29.13
N SER A 943 -22.76 49.65 28.21
CA SER A 943 -22.96 49.05 26.89
C SER A 943 -21.68 49.09 26.05
N PRO A 944 -21.55 48.24 25.01
CA PRO A 944 -20.50 48.35 24.01
C PRO A 944 -20.18 49.79 23.62
N LEU A 945 -18.88 50.15 23.64
CA LEU A 945 -18.37 51.48 23.27
C LEU A 945 -18.82 52.65 24.17
N ALA A 946 -19.50 52.38 25.29
CA ALA A 946 -19.80 53.42 26.26
C ALA A 946 -18.50 53.86 26.95
N PRO A 947 -18.22 55.17 27.02
CA PRO A 947 -17.03 55.67 27.68
C PRO A 947 -17.09 55.34 29.17
N VAL A 948 -16.07 54.66 29.66
CA VAL A 948 -15.86 54.40 31.09
C VAL A 948 -14.70 55.28 31.57
N ASP A 949 -14.93 56.04 32.63
CA ASP A 949 -13.86 56.79 33.31
C ASP A 949 -12.91 55.77 33.98
N SER A 950 -11.80 55.43 33.31
CA SER A 950 -10.78 54.48 33.81
C SER A 950 -10.06 55.07 35.04
N PRO A 951 -9.70 54.33 36.13
CA PRO A 951 -9.89 52.91 36.50
C PRO A 951 -11.16 52.63 37.34
N PRO A 952 -11.61 51.37 37.52
CA PRO A 952 -10.84 50.12 37.40
C PRO A 952 -11.00 49.33 36.08
N CYS A 953 -11.70 49.86 35.07
CA CYS A 953 -11.80 49.15 33.78
C CYS A 953 -10.54 49.39 32.92
N PRO A 954 -9.94 48.32 32.34
CA PRO A 954 -8.67 48.40 31.61
C PRO A 954 -8.79 49.11 30.26
N ASN A 955 -9.98 49.16 29.64
CA ASN A 955 -10.20 49.83 28.36
C ASN A 955 -11.19 50.98 28.48
N SER A 956 -10.86 52.15 27.93
CA SER A 956 -11.79 53.30 27.94
C SER A 956 -12.95 53.17 26.95
N SER A 957 -12.86 52.24 26.00
CA SER A 957 -13.80 52.04 24.89
C SER A 957 -14.56 50.72 24.90
N GLU A 958 -14.42 49.90 25.97
CA GLU A 958 -15.06 48.60 26.24
C GLU A 958 -15.92 48.03 25.07
N PRO A 959 -15.31 47.30 24.11
CA PRO A 959 -15.93 46.97 22.82
C PRO A 959 -17.19 46.09 22.93
N GLN A 960 -17.34 45.30 23.99
CA GLN A 960 -18.52 44.46 24.27
C GLN A 960 -19.31 44.91 25.51
N GLY A 961 -18.89 46.00 26.15
CA GLY A 961 -19.43 46.48 27.42
C GLY A 961 -18.77 45.86 28.65
N ALA A 962 -19.10 46.36 29.84
CA ALA A 962 -18.50 45.91 31.10
C ALA A 962 -19.45 46.05 32.30
N VAL A 963 -19.32 45.17 33.28
CA VAL A 963 -20.01 45.26 34.58
C VAL A 963 -19.09 45.97 35.57
N LEU A 964 -19.57 47.06 36.17
CA LEU A 964 -18.87 47.80 37.23
C LEU A 964 -19.67 47.70 38.53
N VAL A 965 -19.00 47.35 39.63
CA VAL A 965 -19.60 47.36 40.97
C VAL A 965 -18.72 48.11 41.96
N ASN A 966 -19.33 49.05 42.69
CA ASN A 966 -18.68 49.79 43.76
C ASN A 966 -18.91 49.11 45.12
N LEU A 967 -17.87 48.44 45.63
CA LEU A 967 -17.88 47.75 46.91
C LEU A 967 -17.69 48.70 48.11
N GLY A 968 -17.16 49.91 47.87
CA GLY A 968 -16.90 50.88 48.92
C GLY A 968 -15.73 50.45 49.83
N SER A 969 -15.87 50.61 51.14
CA SER A 969 -14.82 50.22 52.10
C SER A 969 -15.00 48.76 52.56
N ILE A 970 -13.91 47.98 52.48
CA ILE A 970 -13.85 46.59 52.94
C ILE A 970 -12.97 46.53 54.18
N VAL A 971 -13.56 46.07 55.30
CA VAL A 971 -12.83 45.86 56.55
C VAL A 971 -12.30 44.43 56.55
N PRO A 972 -11.00 44.17 56.77
CA PRO A 972 -10.39 42.82 56.71
C PRO A 972 -10.72 41.96 57.94
N ILE A 973 -11.99 41.96 58.37
CA ILE A 973 -12.52 41.15 59.45
C ILE A 973 -13.77 40.41 58.96
N SER A 974 -13.81 39.09 59.18
CA SER A 974 -14.95 38.24 58.84
C SER A 974 -16.23 38.60 59.61
N PRO A 975 -17.42 38.62 58.96
CA PRO A 975 -17.68 38.27 57.56
C PRO A 975 -17.62 39.48 56.59
N SER A 976 -17.20 40.66 57.06
CA SER A 976 -17.15 41.89 56.25
C SER A 976 -16.01 41.91 55.24
N ASN A 977 -15.04 41.02 55.40
CA ASN A 977 -13.89 40.90 54.51
C ASN A 977 -14.13 40.01 53.29
N VAL A 978 -15.29 39.37 53.17
CA VAL A 978 -15.54 38.39 52.11
C VAL A 978 -16.95 38.55 51.53
N GLY A 979 -17.08 38.34 50.23
CA GLY A 979 -18.35 38.46 49.52
C GLY A 979 -18.23 38.09 48.05
N PHE A 980 -19.22 38.48 47.24
CA PHE A 980 -19.17 38.25 45.80
C PHE A 980 -20.00 39.24 44.98
N VAL A 981 -19.62 39.39 43.72
CA VAL A 981 -20.39 40.03 42.64
C VAL A 981 -20.78 38.95 41.64
N ARG A 982 -22.00 38.97 41.12
CA ARG A 982 -22.50 37.96 40.19
C ARG A 982 -23.33 38.57 39.07
N PHE A 983 -23.14 38.07 37.85
CA PHE A 983 -23.88 38.49 36.66
C PHE A 983 -24.01 37.36 35.64
N ARG A 984 -24.89 37.54 34.64
CA ARG A 984 -25.15 36.56 33.59
C ARG A 984 -24.84 37.12 32.20
N ILE A 985 -24.31 36.27 31.35
CA ILE A 985 -24.11 36.50 29.92
C ILE A 985 -24.86 35.46 29.08
N ARG A 986 -25.11 35.75 27.81
CA ARG A 986 -25.63 34.83 26.82
C ARG A 986 -24.62 34.68 25.68
N ILE A 987 -24.37 33.46 25.24
CA ILE A 987 -23.53 33.16 24.08
C ILE A 987 -24.27 33.60 22.80
N GLU A 988 -23.61 34.35 21.91
CA GLU A 988 -24.18 34.80 20.63
C GLU A 988 -23.92 33.83 19.47
#